data_AF-A0A7C3WW39-F1
#
_entry.id   AF-A0A7C3WW39-F1
#
_cell.length_a   1.000
_cell.length_b   1.000
_cell.length_c   1.000
_cell.angle_alpha   90.00
_cell.angle_beta   90.00
_cell.angle_gamma   90.00
#
_symmetry.space_group_name_H-M   'P 1'
#
loop_
_entity.id
_entity.type
_entity.pdbx_description
1 polymer ?
#
loop_
_entity_poly.entity_id
_entity_poly.type
_entity_poly.pdbx_seq_one_letter_code
_entity_poly.pdbx_strand_id
1 'polypeptide(L)'
;MRTKLYVTIIIVVSLALVGIWGTNAQDSQPLTLNINIEADPPTLDPALATDTTSLNVIEQLFIGLVDLDDDTAEIRPELATSWTVSTDGTIYTFNLRNDVYWTDGHRVTAGDVRYGILRTLNPAIHSSYAFPLFIIKNADGYHSGSITDPNQVGVTALDDTHLRITLEYPASYALSILSMWIARPMPQWVIDAWGNAWTNPAHIVTNGPYRLTEWVHNDHIILEKNPTYYDATNVQIERIKMWMEDESTAWTMYLNGQLDTAIILTGHANEVFPQEVHIQPSACNYFYGFSISQPPFNNPLVRKAFAAATDREGLIQNITGGIQQPALTFTPPGVFGYINGYVEGVGIPYNPTQARQWLAQAGYPNGQGLPPITLWFNTSTGHQAIAEYLRNNWYTTLGVNVTLKSMDWKSYISEILKGQFQIWRLGWCQDYPDANNFLVDAINNNRGAFGGWNNPVYENLVTQAAREQNPDTRKALYKQAEEILVETDAVMLPLYYQTSILAVKPYLERTYGTSGNIDIATWRITRSSSTASHADGGTLTSYNNDTTIQIPPGAITDTVVLTYTPAYIMPPGGNLTSIGHEFDVTAVYSSTNQLANIVPGQTYTLTVQYTDAEKGAAIENTLALYYWDGSQWVKEPSSVVDIVANTITAHPDHFSKWAVLGETRRVYLPLILKNR
;
A
#
# COMPACT_ATOMS: atom_id res chain seq x y z
N MET A 1 -35.50 48.82 70.67
CA MET A 1 -35.46 48.43 72.10
C MET A 1 -35.67 46.92 72.17
N ARG A 2 -34.62 46.18 72.58
CA ARG A 2 -34.56 44.80 73.10
C ARG A 2 -35.22 43.63 72.32
N THR A 3 -34.45 42.71 71.71
CA THR A 3 -33.78 41.47 72.25
C THR A 3 -34.64 40.20 72.18
N LYS A 4 -34.05 39.12 71.62
CA LYS A 4 -34.17 37.65 71.85
C LYS A 4 -34.50 36.89 70.54
N LEU A 5 -33.53 36.27 69.83
CA LEU A 5 -32.71 35.08 70.12
C LEU A 5 -33.53 33.79 70.29
N TYR A 6 -33.44 32.86 69.33
CA TYR A 6 -33.36 31.38 69.35
C TYR A 6 -33.73 30.89 67.93
N VAL A 7 -33.18 29.87 67.26
CA VAL A 7 -32.05 28.96 67.46
C VAL A 7 -31.74 28.35 66.09
N THR A 8 -30.44 28.19 65.86
CA THR A 8 -29.74 27.38 64.87
C THR A 8 -30.40 26.03 64.56
N ILE A 9 -30.61 25.75 63.26
CA ILE A 9 -30.51 24.46 62.54
C ILE A 9 -31.37 24.65 61.28
N ILE A 10 -30.72 24.72 60.10
CA ILE A 10 -31.20 24.53 58.71
C ILE A 10 -30.26 25.36 57.80
N ILE A 11 -28.96 25.02 57.78
CA ILE A 11 -28.03 25.40 56.70
C ILE A 11 -27.05 24.23 56.49
N VAL A 12 -27.58 23.03 56.20
CA VAL A 12 -26.76 21.89 55.72
C VAL A 12 -27.41 21.13 54.55
N VAL A 13 -28.59 21.56 54.04
CA VAL A 13 -29.30 20.82 52.96
C VAL A 13 -29.38 21.61 51.65
N SER A 14 -28.52 22.61 51.45
CA SER A 14 -28.51 23.44 50.22
C SER A 14 -27.19 23.39 49.44
N LEU A 15 -26.26 22.49 49.82
CA LEU A 15 -24.95 22.30 49.17
C LEU A 15 -24.70 20.84 48.73
N ALA A 16 -25.76 20.04 48.61
CA ALA A 16 -25.68 18.63 48.21
C ALA A 16 -26.53 18.29 46.97
N LEU A 17 -26.77 19.26 46.07
CA LEU A 17 -27.56 19.06 44.84
C LEU A 17 -26.97 19.73 43.58
N VAL A 18 -25.65 20.04 43.58
CA VAL A 18 -24.90 20.48 42.38
C VAL A 18 -23.72 19.53 42.12
N GLY A 19 -23.97 18.23 42.23
CA GLY A 19 -22.91 17.22 42.26
C GLY A 19 -23.23 15.92 41.53
N ILE A 20 -24.19 15.93 40.59
CA ILE A 20 -24.46 14.82 39.67
C ILE A 20 -24.87 15.48 38.35
N TRP A 21 -24.49 14.92 37.20
CA TRP A 21 -24.55 15.49 35.84
C TRP A 21 -23.31 16.29 35.42
N GLY A 22 -22.13 15.91 35.93
CA GLY A 22 -20.91 15.92 35.13
C GLY A 22 -20.65 14.48 34.69
N THR A 23 -21.22 14.05 33.56
CA THR A 23 -20.66 12.90 32.85
C THR A 23 -19.24 13.31 32.50
N ASN A 24 -18.25 12.70 33.16
CA ASN A 24 -16.87 12.70 32.68
C ASN A 24 -16.91 12.02 31.30
N ALA A 25 -17.18 12.79 30.25
CA ALA A 25 -16.73 12.45 28.92
C ALA A 25 -15.21 12.55 29.01
N GLN A 26 -14.59 11.45 29.39
CA GLN A 26 -13.18 11.23 29.13
C GLN A 26 -13.02 11.44 27.63
N ASP A 27 -12.37 12.53 27.20
CA ASP A 27 -12.09 12.79 25.79
C ASP A 27 -11.41 11.53 25.24
N SER A 28 -12.19 10.71 24.54
CA SER A 28 -11.66 9.54 23.87
C SER A 28 -10.73 10.07 22.81
N GLN A 29 -9.43 9.82 22.97
CA GLN A 29 -8.45 10.15 21.94
C GLN A 29 -8.93 9.50 20.63
N PRO A 30 -8.90 10.22 19.50
CA PRO A 30 -9.45 9.69 18.27
C PRO A 30 -8.69 8.44 17.84
N LEU A 31 -9.40 7.50 17.21
CA LEU A 31 -8.78 6.30 16.67
C LEU A 31 -7.74 6.70 15.61
N THR A 32 -6.47 6.68 16.01
CA THR A 32 -5.36 7.24 15.23
C THR A 32 -4.54 6.12 14.60
N LEU A 33 -4.35 6.22 13.29
CA LEU A 33 -3.37 5.48 12.51
C LEU A 33 -2.08 6.30 12.36
N ASN A 34 -0.92 5.69 12.62
CA ASN A 34 0.39 6.28 12.43
C ASN A 34 1.13 5.53 11.32
N ILE A 35 1.42 6.24 10.23
CA ILE A 35 2.18 5.71 9.09
C ILE A 35 3.35 6.63 8.74
N ASN A 36 4.30 6.13 7.96
CA ASN A 36 5.36 6.93 7.37
C ASN A 36 5.11 7.10 5.87
N ILE A 37 5.31 8.31 5.35
CA ILE A 37 5.26 8.64 3.92
C ILE A 37 6.64 9.05 3.37
N GLU A 38 7.70 8.78 4.16
CA GLU A 38 9.13 8.96 3.86
C GLU A 38 9.63 10.39 3.72
N ALA A 39 8.87 11.26 3.04
CA ALA A 39 9.29 12.62 2.73
C ALA A 39 8.10 13.58 2.70
N ASP A 40 8.41 14.87 2.66
CA ASP A 40 7.42 15.93 2.46
C ASP A 40 6.87 15.88 1.02
N PRO A 41 5.54 15.74 0.81
CA PRO A 41 4.98 15.74 -0.53
C PRO A 41 5.25 17.07 -1.25
N PRO A 42 5.76 17.05 -2.50
CA PRO A 42 5.98 18.29 -3.26
C PRO A 42 4.71 19.13 -3.46
N THR A 43 3.55 18.48 -3.53
CA THR A 43 2.26 19.17 -3.72
C THR A 43 1.09 18.29 -3.27
N LEU A 44 -0.02 18.91 -2.86
CA LEU A 44 -1.31 18.23 -2.68
C LEU A 44 -2.33 18.62 -3.76
N ASP A 45 -1.86 19.27 -4.83
CA ASP A 45 -2.66 19.66 -5.98
C ASP A 45 -2.69 18.51 -7.01
N PRO A 46 -3.86 17.88 -7.28
CA PRO A 46 -3.90 16.73 -8.18
C PRO A 46 -3.50 17.06 -9.63
N ALA A 47 -3.56 18.32 -10.07
CA ALA A 47 -3.11 18.70 -11.41
C ALA A 47 -1.57 18.75 -11.53
N LEU A 48 -0.86 18.88 -10.40
CA LEU A 48 0.60 19.08 -10.37
C LEU A 48 1.36 17.88 -9.79
N ALA A 49 0.68 16.94 -9.13
CA ALA A 49 1.30 15.77 -8.52
C ALA A 49 1.87 14.80 -9.57
N THR A 50 3.08 14.30 -9.31
CA THR A 50 3.81 13.37 -10.19
C THR A 50 4.48 12.23 -9.43
N ASP A 51 4.31 12.16 -8.11
CA ASP A 51 5.08 11.30 -7.22
C ASP A 51 4.16 10.59 -6.22
N THR A 52 4.57 9.40 -5.78
CA THR A 52 3.81 8.55 -4.88
C THR A 52 3.54 9.18 -3.52
N THR A 53 4.45 10.01 -2.99
CA THR A 53 4.28 10.68 -1.70
C THR A 53 3.10 11.66 -1.74
N SER A 54 3.01 12.48 -2.78
CA SER A 54 1.85 13.35 -3.04
C SER A 54 0.57 12.53 -3.19
N LEU A 55 0.62 11.44 -3.96
CA LEU A 55 -0.55 10.59 -4.23
C LEU A 55 -1.08 9.91 -2.97
N ASN A 56 -0.22 9.38 -2.10
CA ASN A 56 -0.62 8.75 -0.84
C ASN A 56 -1.50 9.67 0.02
N VAL A 57 -1.29 10.99 -0.05
CA VAL A 57 -2.12 11.98 0.64
C VAL A 57 -3.35 12.36 -0.20
N ILE A 58 -3.18 12.66 -1.50
CA ILE A 58 -4.26 13.07 -2.42
C ILE A 58 -5.38 12.03 -2.48
N GLU A 59 -5.04 10.75 -2.47
CA GLU A 59 -5.97 9.61 -2.41
C GLU A 59 -6.95 9.70 -1.23
N GLN A 60 -6.53 10.28 -0.10
CA GLN A 60 -7.38 10.45 1.08
C GLN A 60 -8.26 11.70 1.03
N LEU A 61 -7.86 12.70 0.23
CA LEU A 61 -8.47 14.02 0.22
C LEU A 61 -9.52 14.16 -0.88
N PHE A 62 -9.33 13.55 -2.03
CA PHE A 62 -10.22 13.75 -3.17
C PHE A 62 -10.82 12.42 -3.62
N ILE A 63 -12.09 12.40 -4.01
CA ILE A 63 -12.65 11.24 -4.72
C ILE A 63 -12.32 11.32 -6.22
N GLY A 64 -12.28 10.18 -6.88
CA GLY A 64 -12.27 10.02 -8.34
C GLY A 64 -13.66 10.11 -8.99
N LEU A 65 -13.65 10.13 -10.33
CA LEU A 65 -14.87 9.96 -11.13
C LEU A 65 -15.38 8.51 -11.00
N VAL A 66 -14.46 7.57 -11.13
CA VAL A 66 -14.57 6.14 -10.82
C VAL A 66 -13.31 5.77 -10.05
N ASP A 67 -13.31 4.59 -9.44
CA ASP A 67 -12.17 4.12 -8.66
C ASP A 67 -11.75 2.71 -9.12
N LEU A 68 -10.63 2.23 -8.58
CA LEU A 68 -10.14 0.87 -8.75
C LEU A 68 -10.36 0.09 -7.46
N ASP A 69 -10.78 -1.17 -7.60
CA ASP A 69 -10.78 -2.10 -6.49
C ASP A 69 -9.34 -2.44 -6.08
N ASP A 70 -9.02 -2.33 -4.79
CA ASP A 70 -7.65 -2.53 -4.28
C ASP A 70 -7.09 -3.92 -4.61
N ASP A 71 -7.93 -4.95 -4.53
CA ASP A 71 -7.51 -6.34 -4.67
C ASP A 71 -7.45 -6.77 -6.15
N THR A 72 -8.45 -6.37 -6.94
CA THR A 72 -8.65 -6.88 -8.31
C THR A 72 -8.23 -5.89 -9.40
N ALA A 73 -8.03 -4.61 -9.05
CA ALA A 73 -7.87 -3.50 -9.98
C ALA A 73 -9.04 -3.32 -10.97
N GLU A 74 -10.21 -3.91 -10.69
CA GLU A 74 -11.42 -3.72 -11.49
C GLU A 74 -12.01 -2.33 -11.25
N ILE A 75 -12.65 -1.76 -12.27
CA ILE A 75 -13.31 -0.45 -12.15
C ILE A 75 -14.52 -0.57 -11.20
N ARG A 76 -14.54 0.25 -10.16
CA ARG A 76 -15.67 0.37 -9.23
C ARG A 76 -16.32 1.77 -9.27
N PRO A 77 -17.64 1.87 -9.02
CA PRO A 77 -18.31 3.16 -8.89
C PRO A 77 -17.76 3.99 -7.72
N GLU A 78 -17.59 5.28 -7.94
CA GLU A 78 -17.23 6.26 -6.90
C GLU A 78 -18.13 7.48 -7.03
N LEU A 79 -17.68 8.64 -7.55
CA LEU A 79 -18.60 9.76 -7.85
C LEU A 79 -19.64 9.36 -8.91
N ALA A 80 -19.22 8.67 -9.96
CA ALA A 80 -20.12 8.05 -10.92
C ALA A 80 -20.66 6.73 -10.38
N THR A 81 -21.98 6.59 -10.33
CA THR A 81 -22.66 5.35 -9.90
C THR A 81 -22.86 4.36 -11.04
N SER A 82 -22.86 4.86 -12.28
CA SER A 82 -22.98 4.07 -13.50
C SER A 82 -22.56 4.90 -14.71
N TRP A 83 -22.33 4.24 -15.84
CA TRP A 83 -22.07 4.89 -17.11
C TRP A 83 -22.59 4.05 -18.28
N THR A 84 -22.81 4.71 -19.41
CA THR A 84 -23.07 4.06 -20.69
C THR A 84 -21.95 4.36 -21.66
N VAL A 85 -21.64 3.41 -22.55
CA VAL A 85 -20.64 3.56 -23.60
C VAL A 85 -21.34 3.44 -24.95
N SER A 86 -21.02 4.33 -25.90
CA SER A 86 -21.53 4.26 -27.26
C SER A 86 -21.06 3.00 -27.98
N THR A 87 -21.78 2.60 -29.03
CA THR A 87 -21.48 1.39 -29.82
C THR A 87 -20.07 1.40 -30.43
N ASP A 88 -19.55 2.58 -30.77
CA ASP A 88 -18.20 2.77 -31.30
C ASP A 88 -17.13 2.92 -30.21
N GLY A 89 -17.49 2.86 -28.93
CA GLY A 89 -16.57 2.89 -27.79
C GLY A 89 -15.99 4.27 -27.46
N THR A 90 -16.45 5.35 -28.08
CA THR A 90 -15.81 6.68 -27.96
C THR A 90 -16.55 7.64 -27.04
N ILE A 91 -17.83 7.42 -26.73
CA ILE A 91 -18.64 8.33 -25.90
C ILE A 91 -19.04 7.61 -24.62
N TYR A 92 -18.60 8.16 -23.49
CA TYR A 92 -18.98 7.75 -22.16
C TYR A 92 -19.95 8.78 -21.57
N THR A 93 -21.09 8.34 -21.06
CA THR A 93 -22.02 9.20 -20.30
C THR A 93 -22.16 8.64 -18.90
N PHE A 94 -21.64 9.37 -17.91
CA PHE A 94 -21.62 9.01 -16.50
C PHE A 94 -22.80 9.62 -15.76
N ASN A 95 -23.43 8.83 -14.90
CA ASN A 95 -24.44 9.26 -13.94
C ASN A 95 -23.78 9.44 -12.57
N LEU A 96 -23.73 10.66 -12.06
CA LEU A 96 -23.08 11.01 -10.82
C LEU A 96 -24.08 10.96 -9.66
N ARG A 97 -23.62 10.54 -8.48
CA ARG A 97 -24.41 10.61 -7.26
C ARG A 97 -24.64 12.06 -6.81
N ASN A 98 -25.64 12.28 -5.96
CA ASN A 98 -26.04 13.61 -5.53
C ASN A 98 -25.88 13.89 -4.04
N ASP A 99 -25.24 12.98 -3.33
CA ASP A 99 -24.96 12.97 -1.90
C ASP A 99 -23.47 13.22 -1.57
N VAL A 100 -22.67 13.68 -2.54
CA VAL A 100 -21.26 14.05 -2.31
C VAL A 100 -21.14 15.55 -2.13
N TYR A 101 -20.46 15.94 -1.05
CA TYR A 101 -20.21 17.32 -0.69
C TYR A 101 -18.72 17.55 -0.45
N TRP A 102 -18.27 18.72 -0.87
CA TRP A 102 -17.04 19.34 -0.44
C TRP A 102 -17.10 19.63 1.07
N THR A 103 -15.95 19.68 1.74
CA THR A 103 -15.86 19.91 3.20
C THR A 103 -16.42 21.26 3.66
N ASP A 104 -16.61 22.21 2.74
CA ASP A 104 -17.23 23.52 2.99
C ASP A 104 -18.76 23.53 2.75
N GLY A 105 -19.34 22.38 2.36
CA GLY A 105 -20.77 22.19 2.14
C GLY A 105 -21.26 22.39 0.71
N HIS A 106 -20.40 22.80 -0.24
CA HIS A 106 -20.79 22.81 -1.65
C HIS A 106 -21.00 21.37 -2.15
N ARG A 107 -22.02 21.16 -2.98
CA ARG A 107 -22.25 19.85 -3.61
C ARG A 107 -21.23 19.63 -4.73
N VAL A 108 -20.69 18.41 -4.84
CA VAL A 108 -19.84 18.01 -5.97
C VAL A 108 -20.71 17.77 -7.20
N THR A 109 -20.31 18.33 -8.35
CA THR A 109 -21.08 18.27 -9.60
C THR A 109 -20.23 17.78 -10.78
N ALA A 110 -20.89 17.47 -11.91
CA ALA A 110 -20.20 17.22 -13.18
C ALA A 110 -19.35 18.43 -13.64
N GLY A 111 -19.71 19.64 -13.22
CA GLY A 111 -18.94 20.86 -13.46
C GLY A 111 -17.56 20.81 -12.82
N ASP A 112 -17.45 20.27 -11.60
CA ASP A 112 -16.19 20.16 -10.87
C ASP A 112 -15.24 19.15 -11.52
N VAL A 113 -15.77 18.02 -12.00
CA VAL A 113 -15.00 17.01 -12.75
C VAL A 113 -14.49 17.61 -14.06
N ARG A 114 -15.37 18.31 -14.80
CA ARG A 114 -15.00 19.00 -16.03
C ARG A 114 -13.90 20.03 -15.77
N TYR A 115 -14.04 20.83 -14.72
CA TYR A 115 -13.04 21.82 -14.34
C TYR A 115 -11.70 21.17 -14.00
N GLY A 116 -11.68 20.11 -13.18
CA GLY A 116 -10.46 19.39 -12.81
C GLY A 116 -9.68 18.87 -14.02
N ILE A 117 -10.34 18.16 -14.93
CA ILE A 117 -9.72 17.66 -16.17
C ILE A 117 -9.17 18.81 -17.03
N LEU A 118 -9.98 19.87 -17.24
CA LEU A 118 -9.55 21.02 -18.04
C LEU A 118 -8.41 21.79 -17.38
N ARG A 119 -8.34 21.84 -16.05
CA ARG A 119 -7.26 22.47 -15.31
C ARG A 119 -5.96 21.69 -15.46
N THR A 120 -6.00 20.35 -15.33
CA THR A 120 -4.82 19.51 -15.59
C THR A 120 -4.30 19.70 -17.01
N LEU A 121 -5.21 19.75 -17.99
CA LEU A 121 -4.85 19.96 -19.39
C LEU A 121 -4.42 21.40 -19.71
N ASN A 122 -4.69 22.39 -18.84
CA ASN A 122 -4.44 23.78 -19.16
C ASN A 122 -2.95 24.07 -19.38
N PRO A 123 -2.53 24.62 -20.53
CA PRO A 123 -1.12 24.91 -20.83
C PRO A 123 -0.46 25.83 -19.80
N ALA A 124 -1.21 26.70 -19.12
CA ALA A 124 -0.69 27.61 -18.11
C ALA A 124 -0.34 26.93 -16.78
N ILE A 125 -0.87 25.72 -16.54
CA ILE A 125 -0.62 24.95 -15.30
C ILE A 125 0.68 24.13 -15.43
N HIS A 126 1.11 23.83 -16.64
CA HIS A 126 2.32 23.03 -16.91
C HIS A 126 2.31 21.66 -16.20
N SER A 127 1.15 21.00 -16.16
CA SER A 127 1.04 19.64 -15.62
C SER A 127 1.89 18.68 -16.46
N SER A 128 2.94 18.12 -15.88
CA SER A 128 3.81 17.15 -16.55
C SER A 128 3.17 15.77 -16.69
N TYR A 129 2.08 15.50 -15.97
CA TYR A 129 1.33 14.23 -16.02
C TYR A 129 0.02 14.33 -16.79
N ALA A 130 -0.17 15.36 -17.63
CA ALA A 130 -1.40 15.53 -18.41
C ALA A 130 -1.56 14.50 -19.55
N PHE A 131 -0.45 13.86 -19.98
CA PHE A 131 -0.43 12.99 -21.16
C PHE A 131 -1.41 11.80 -21.14
N PRO A 132 -1.75 11.15 -20.00
CA PRO A 132 -2.73 10.06 -20.02
C PRO A 132 -4.12 10.55 -20.43
N LEU A 133 -4.46 11.82 -20.14
CA LEU A 133 -5.74 12.43 -20.54
C LEU A 133 -5.83 12.71 -22.05
N PHE A 134 -4.77 12.51 -22.83
CA PHE A 134 -4.78 12.72 -24.28
C PHE A 134 -5.63 11.70 -25.04
N ILE A 135 -6.12 10.67 -24.37
CA ILE A 135 -7.20 9.81 -24.89
C ILE A 135 -8.51 10.58 -25.08
N ILE A 136 -8.70 11.71 -24.39
CA ILE A 136 -9.89 12.56 -24.51
C ILE A 136 -9.75 13.39 -25.77
N LYS A 137 -10.85 13.48 -26.54
CA LYS A 137 -10.89 14.23 -27.79
C LYS A 137 -10.38 15.66 -27.60
N ASN A 138 -9.47 16.09 -28.46
CA ASN A 138 -8.83 17.42 -28.45
C ASN A 138 -7.98 17.78 -27.21
N ALA A 139 -7.74 16.85 -26.27
CA ALA A 139 -7.02 17.14 -25.04
C ALA A 139 -5.55 17.51 -25.25
N ASP A 140 -4.81 16.76 -26.09
CA ASP A 140 -3.43 17.10 -26.48
C ASP A 140 -3.36 18.45 -27.22
N GLY A 141 -4.32 18.69 -28.11
CA GLY A 141 -4.44 19.97 -28.81
C GLY A 141 -4.62 21.16 -27.85
N TYR A 142 -5.43 20.98 -26.81
CA TYR A 142 -5.65 22.00 -25.78
C TYR A 142 -4.41 22.19 -24.89
N HIS A 143 -3.79 21.09 -24.46
CA HIS A 143 -2.58 21.12 -23.62
C HIS A 143 -1.36 21.73 -24.33
N SER A 144 -1.20 21.45 -25.63
CA SER A 144 -0.16 22.05 -26.47
C SER A 144 -0.45 23.52 -26.83
N GLY A 145 -1.66 24.02 -26.58
CA GLY A 145 -2.10 25.37 -26.95
C GLY A 145 -2.48 25.54 -28.43
N SER A 146 -2.52 24.45 -29.21
CA SER A 146 -3.02 24.49 -30.60
C SER A 146 -4.55 24.63 -30.69
N ILE A 147 -5.26 24.24 -29.63
CA ILE A 147 -6.67 24.53 -29.37
C ILE A 147 -6.74 25.41 -28.13
N THR A 148 -7.37 26.58 -28.22
CA THR A 148 -7.44 27.53 -27.09
C THR A 148 -8.80 27.57 -26.41
N ASP A 149 -9.83 27.01 -27.06
CA ASP A 149 -11.19 26.98 -26.51
C ASP A 149 -11.42 25.68 -25.70
N PRO A 150 -11.56 25.76 -24.37
CA PRO A 150 -11.77 24.58 -23.53
C PRO A 150 -13.08 23.84 -23.84
N ASN A 151 -14.05 24.47 -24.51
CA ASN A 151 -15.30 23.81 -24.91
C ASN A 151 -15.12 22.84 -26.08
N GLN A 152 -13.96 22.86 -26.75
CA GLN A 152 -13.64 21.88 -27.79
C GLN A 152 -13.06 20.59 -27.22
N VAL A 153 -12.57 20.59 -25.97
CA VAL A 153 -12.12 19.38 -25.28
C VAL A 153 -13.33 18.50 -25.00
N GLY A 154 -13.18 17.19 -25.21
CA GLY A 154 -14.24 16.19 -25.10
C GLY A 154 -14.78 15.94 -23.69
N VAL A 155 -14.97 16.97 -22.86
CA VAL A 155 -15.53 16.88 -21.50
C VAL A 155 -16.68 17.88 -21.36
N THR A 156 -17.90 17.38 -21.30
CA THR A 156 -19.13 18.18 -21.24
C THR A 156 -19.95 17.80 -20.02
N ALA A 157 -20.13 18.73 -19.08
CA ALA A 157 -21.16 18.62 -18.06
C ALA A 157 -22.52 18.90 -18.72
N LEU A 158 -23.37 17.88 -18.84
CA LEU A 158 -24.70 18.02 -19.43
C LEU A 158 -25.65 18.71 -18.45
N ASP A 159 -25.51 18.36 -17.17
CA ASP A 159 -26.10 18.98 -15.99
C ASP A 159 -25.25 18.58 -14.77
N ASP A 160 -25.67 18.97 -13.55
CA ASP A 160 -24.92 18.72 -12.32
C ASP A 160 -24.64 17.24 -12.01
N THR A 161 -25.40 16.33 -12.59
CA THR A 161 -25.36 14.87 -12.32
C THR A 161 -25.00 14.03 -13.55
N HIS A 162 -24.83 14.63 -14.72
CA HIS A 162 -24.50 13.89 -15.94
C HIS A 162 -23.28 14.48 -16.63
N LEU A 163 -22.22 13.68 -16.72
CA LEU A 163 -20.98 14.04 -17.41
C LEU A 163 -20.84 13.21 -18.69
N ARG A 164 -20.60 13.87 -19.81
CA ARG A 164 -20.22 13.21 -21.07
C ARG A 164 -18.74 13.42 -21.35
N ILE A 165 -18.03 12.32 -21.56
CA ILE A 165 -16.65 12.31 -22.03
C ILE A 165 -16.62 11.70 -23.44
N THR A 166 -15.96 12.38 -24.38
CA THR A 166 -15.72 11.91 -25.74
C THR A 166 -14.23 11.66 -25.92
N LEU A 167 -13.88 10.45 -26.34
CA LEU A 167 -12.52 10.02 -26.58
C LEU A 167 -12.10 10.28 -28.03
N GLU A 168 -10.79 10.39 -28.26
CA GLU A 168 -10.16 10.51 -29.58
C GLU A 168 -10.26 9.19 -30.38
N TYR A 169 -10.28 8.07 -29.67
CA TYR A 169 -10.44 6.70 -30.17
C TYR A 169 -11.03 5.82 -29.05
N PRO A 170 -11.54 4.61 -29.34
CA PRO A 170 -12.12 3.75 -28.32
C PRO A 170 -11.03 3.12 -27.44
N ALA A 171 -10.49 3.90 -26.49
CA ALA A 171 -9.45 3.45 -25.58
C ALA A 171 -10.04 2.47 -24.57
N SER A 172 -9.70 1.18 -24.68
CA SER A 172 -10.30 0.12 -23.84
C SER A 172 -9.94 0.24 -22.35
N TYR A 173 -8.92 1.05 -22.03
CA TYR A 173 -8.43 1.37 -20.69
C TYR A 173 -8.89 2.76 -20.20
N ALA A 174 -9.85 3.40 -20.89
CA ALA A 174 -10.26 4.76 -20.59
C ALA A 174 -10.76 4.94 -19.15
N LEU A 175 -11.52 3.99 -18.61
CA LEU A 175 -12.01 4.08 -17.23
C LEU A 175 -10.86 4.05 -16.22
N SER A 176 -9.79 3.30 -16.48
CA SER A 176 -8.60 3.26 -15.63
C SER A 176 -7.83 4.59 -15.67
N ILE A 177 -7.83 5.30 -16.79
CA ILE A 177 -7.29 6.67 -16.86
C ILE A 177 -8.18 7.65 -16.08
N LEU A 178 -9.50 7.49 -16.20
CA LEU A 178 -10.47 8.36 -15.56
C LEU A 178 -10.58 8.14 -14.03
N SER A 179 -10.00 7.06 -13.48
CA SER A 179 -9.83 6.88 -12.04
C SER A 179 -8.60 7.59 -11.47
N MET A 180 -7.65 8.00 -12.32
CA MET A 180 -6.40 8.61 -11.86
C MET A 180 -6.63 10.00 -11.24
N TRP A 181 -5.74 10.40 -10.34
CA TRP A 181 -5.75 11.69 -9.62
C TRP A 181 -5.86 12.91 -10.55
N ILE A 182 -5.27 12.83 -11.74
CA ILE A 182 -5.31 13.88 -12.77
C ILE A 182 -6.71 14.16 -13.35
N ALA A 183 -7.66 13.23 -13.18
CA ALA A 183 -9.04 13.34 -13.64
C ALA A 183 -10.05 13.71 -12.52
N ARG A 184 -9.57 13.94 -11.29
CA ARG A 184 -10.43 14.21 -10.13
C ARG A 184 -11.15 15.55 -10.24
N PRO A 185 -12.38 15.67 -9.67
CA PRO A 185 -13.00 16.97 -9.45
C PRO A 185 -12.10 17.88 -8.61
N MET A 186 -12.10 19.18 -8.92
CA MET A 186 -11.32 20.19 -8.18
C MET A 186 -12.19 21.40 -7.83
N PRO A 187 -12.01 22.04 -6.66
CA PRO A 187 -12.87 23.12 -6.19
C PRO A 187 -12.48 24.45 -6.84
N GLN A 188 -13.08 24.78 -7.98
CA GLN A 188 -12.73 25.98 -8.76
C GLN A 188 -12.74 27.26 -7.90
N TRP A 189 -13.78 27.48 -7.10
CA TRP A 189 -13.93 28.70 -6.30
C TRP A 189 -12.81 28.88 -5.27
N VAL A 190 -12.30 27.77 -4.70
CA VAL A 190 -11.19 27.78 -3.75
C VAL A 190 -9.88 28.06 -4.46
N ILE A 191 -9.66 27.43 -5.61
CA ILE A 191 -8.46 27.65 -6.44
C ILE A 191 -8.41 29.09 -6.97
N ASP A 192 -9.53 29.62 -7.45
CA ASP A 192 -9.62 31.00 -7.94
C ASP A 192 -9.37 32.02 -6.81
N ALA A 193 -9.81 31.71 -5.57
CA ALA A 193 -9.63 32.57 -4.41
C ALA A 193 -8.19 32.57 -3.87
N TRP A 194 -7.51 31.42 -3.86
CA TRP A 194 -6.24 31.24 -3.15
C TRP A 194 -5.03 30.98 -4.07
N GLY A 195 -5.25 30.77 -5.37
CA GLY A 195 -4.19 30.46 -6.32
C GLY A 195 -3.34 29.29 -5.85
N ASN A 196 -2.02 29.40 -5.91
CA ASN A 196 -1.09 28.34 -5.49
C ASN A 196 -1.19 27.95 -4.00
N ALA A 197 -1.78 28.79 -3.15
CA ALA A 197 -1.94 28.51 -1.72
C ALA A 197 -3.20 27.69 -1.41
N TRP A 198 -4.00 27.32 -2.42
CA TRP A 198 -5.29 26.66 -2.23
C TRP A 198 -5.19 25.32 -1.49
N THR A 199 -4.04 24.64 -1.55
CA THR A 199 -3.78 23.37 -0.87
C THR A 199 -3.31 23.51 0.58
N ASN A 200 -3.08 24.74 1.07
CA ASN A 200 -2.71 24.96 2.47
C ASN A 200 -3.85 24.48 3.39
N PRO A 201 -3.56 23.94 4.59
CA PRO A 201 -4.59 23.45 5.51
C PRO A 201 -5.69 24.48 5.85
N ALA A 202 -5.38 25.77 5.82
CA ALA A 202 -6.34 26.86 6.08
C ALA A 202 -7.30 27.16 4.91
N HIS A 203 -7.05 26.62 3.72
CA HIS A 203 -7.73 26.99 2.47
C HIS A 203 -8.32 25.79 1.74
N ILE A 204 -7.68 24.63 1.84
CA ILE A 204 -8.05 23.45 1.08
C ILE A 204 -9.46 22.99 1.42
N VAL A 205 -10.20 22.66 0.37
CA VAL A 205 -11.53 22.06 0.46
C VAL A 205 -11.47 20.73 -0.28
N THR A 206 -11.91 19.68 0.40
CA THR A 206 -11.72 18.29 -0.03
C THR A 206 -13.07 17.58 -0.11
N ASN A 207 -13.17 16.43 -0.77
CA ASN A 207 -14.43 15.68 -0.92
C ASN A 207 -14.28 14.17 -0.67
N GLY A 208 -13.07 13.73 -0.32
CA GLY A 208 -12.71 12.37 0.04
C GLY A 208 -12.98 12.00 1.50
N PRO A 209 -12.53 10.81 1.92
CA PRO A 209 -12.76 10.25 3.25
C PRO A 209 -12.12 11.05 4.39
N TYR A 210 -11.09 11.85 4.09
CA TYR A 210 -10.40 12.68 5.07
C TYR A 210 -10.27 14.14 4.61
N ARG A 211 -10.03 15.01 5.59
CA ARG A 211 -9.67 16.42 5.39
C ARG A 211 -8.28 16.69 5.95
N LEU A 212 -7.53 17.56 5.29
CA LEU A 212 -6.24 18.03 5.76
C LEU A 212 -6.45 19.02 6.92
N THR A 213 -5.84 18.76 8.07
CA THR A 213 -5.94 19.63 9.25
C THR A 213 -4.61 20.28 9.62
N GLU A 214 -3.50 19.58 9.39
CA GLU A 214 -2.17 20.09 9.66
C GLU A 214 -1.18 19.55 8.64
N TRP A 215 -0.24 20.39 8.22
CA TRP A 215 0.90 20.03 7.39
C TRP A 215 2.13 20.80 7.90
N VAL A 216 2.97 20.10 8.66
CA VAL A 216 4.26 20.62 9.10
C VAL A 216 5.32 20.06 8.17
N HIS A 217 5.82 20.92 7.28
CA HIS A 217 6.80 20.55 6.25
C HIS A 217 8.03 19.86 6.84
N ASN A 218 8.39 18.71 6.24
CA ASN A 218 9.48 17.81 6.65
C ASN A 218 9.34 17.19 8.05
N ASP A 219 8.12 17.13 8.60
CA ASP A 219 7.86 16.50 9.90
C ASP A 219 6.64 15.57 9.81
N HIS A 220 5.43 16.13 9.61
CA HIS A 220 4.23 15.32 9.50
C HIS A 220 3.02 16.02 8.84
N ILE A 221 2.05 15.20 8.43
CA ILE A 221 0.69 15.60 8.03
C ILE A 221 -0.33 14.98 9.00
N ILE A 222 -1.35 15.75 9.39
CA ILE A 222 -2.52 15.25 10.12
C ILE A 222 -3.76 15.33 9.22
N LEU A 223 -4.36 14.17 8.97
CA LEU A 223 -5.66 14.04 8.34
C LEU A 223 -6.70 13.66 9.39
N GLU A 224 -7.87 14.30 9.34
CA GLU A 224 -9.02 13.92 10.16
C GLU A 224 -10.15 13.38 9.27
N LYS A 225 -10.91 12.43 9.80
CA LYS A 225 -12.08 11.88 9.11
C LYS A 225 -13.01 13.01 8.66
N ASN A 226 -13.41 12.96 7.40
CA ASN A 226 -14.37 13.88 6.83
C ASN A 226 -15.80 13.40 7.16
N PRO A 227 -16.54 14.08 8.06
CA PRO A 227 -17.89 13.64 8.43
C PRO A 227 -18.92 13.83 7.30
N THR A 228 -18.61 14.61 6.26
CA THR A 228 -19.50 14.82 5.09
C THR A 228 -19.16 13.93 3.90
N TYR A 229 -18.16 13.04 4.03
CA TYR A 229 -17.86 12.05 3.02
C TYR A 229 -19.07 11.11 2.82
N TYR A 230 -19.39 10.80 1.56
CA TYR A 230 -20.62 10.07 1.24
C TYR A 230 -20.68 8.69 1.89
N ASP A 231 -19.51 8.07 2.16
CA ASP A 231 -19.38 6.78 2.83
C ASP A 231 -18.70 6.88 4.21
N ALA A 232 -18.87 8.02 4.90
CA ALA A 232 -18.26 8.25 6.22
C ALA A 232 -18.64 7.19 7.26
N THR A 233 -19.77 6.50 7.10
CA THR A 233 -20.19 5.40 7.99
C THR A 233 -19.21 4.22 7.96
N ASN A 234 -18.59 3.96 6.81
CA ASN A 234 -17.62 2.88 6.64
C ASN A 234 -16.18 3.30 6.95
N VAL A 235 -15.92 4.57 7.26
CA VAL A 235 -14.58 5.04 7.65
C VAL A 235 -14.41 4.87 9.16
N GLN A 236 -13.58 3.92 9.60
CA GLN A 236 -13.37 3.64 11.02
C GLN A 236 -12.30 4.54 11.67
N ILE A 237 -11.21 4.78 10.97
CA ILE A 237 -10.07 5.55 11.47
C ILE A 237 -10.44 7.03 11.49
N GLU A 238 -10.29 7.67 12.65
CA GLU A 238 -10.73 9.04 12.87
C GLU A 238 -9.63 10.06 12.57
N ARG A 239 -8.37 9.64 12.75
CA ARG A 239 -7.19 10.46 12.49
C ARG A 239 -6.08 9.63 11.86
N ILE A 240 -5.37 10.22 10.91
CA ILE A 240 -4.14 9.67 10.36
C ILE A 240 -3.02 10.65 10.63
N LYS A 241 -1.94 10.17 11.25
CA LYS A 241 -0.67 10.89 11.33
C LYS A 241 0.31 10.26 10.35
N MET A 242 0.72 11.05 9.36
CA MET A 242 1.67 10.66 8.33
C MET A 242 3.02 11.32 8.63
N TRP A 243 3.99 10.55 9.10
CA TRP A 243 5.35 11.00 9.39
C TRP A 243 6.21 11.09 8.12
N MET A 244 7.23 11.95 8.12
CA MET A 244 8.15 12.18 7.00
C MET A 244 9.58 11.81 7.40
N GLU A 245 9.79 10.56 7.77
CA GLU A 245 11.04 10.06 8.32
C GLU A 245 11.76 9.12 7.34
N ASP A 246 13.10 9.12 7.37
CA ASP A 246 13.88 8.17 6.59
C ASP A 246 13.58 6.71 7.01
N GLU A 247 13.80 5.75 6.11
CA GLU A 247 13.42 4.35 6.34
C GLU A 247 14.02 3.75 7.63
N SER A 248 15.24 4.16 8.03
CA SER A 248 15.90 3.62 9.23
C SER A 248 15.25 4.16 10.51
N THR A 249 14.91 5.45 10.50
CA THR A 249 14.18 6.10 11.60
C THR A 249 12.77 5.53 11.70
N ALA A 250 12.04 5.42 10.58
CA ALA A 250 10.73 4.81 10.52
C ALA A 250 10.73 3.35 10.99
N TRP A 251 11.74 2.55 10.61
CA TRP A 251 11.89 1.18 11.10
C TRP A 251 12.04 1.14 12.62
N THR A 252 12.86 2.02 13.19
CA THR A 252 13.03 2.14 14.65
C THR A 252 11.72 2.56 15.32
N MET A 253 10.98 3.50 14.74
CA MET A 253 9.67 3.92 15.23
C MET A 253 8.65 2.76 15.23
N TYR A 254 8.64 1.92 14.19
CA TYR A 254 7.79 0.74 14.14
C TYR A 254 8.11 -0.28 15.25
N LEU A 255 9.40 -0.56 15.46
CA LEU A 255 9.85 -1.45 16.54
C LEU A 255 9.48 -0.91 17.93
N ASN A 256 9.45 0.42 18.09
CA ASN A 256 9.03 1.11 19.32
C ASN A 256 7.51 1.30 19.45
N GLY A 257 6.72 0.82 18.48
CA GLY A 257 5.25 0.93 18.50
C GLY A 257 4.72 2.34 18.18
N GLN A 258 5.54 3.20 17.60
CA GLN A 258 5.16 4.55 17.17
C GLN A 258 4.55 4.60 15.76
N LEU A 259 4.82 3.58 14.94
CA LEU A 259 4.17 3.36 13.65
C LEU A 259 3.36 2.05 13.68
N ASP A 260 2.22 2.05 13.01
CA ASP A 260 1.34 0.89 12.86
C ASP A 260 1.76 0.01 11.67
N THR A 261 2.54 0.57 10.74
CA THR A 261 3.16 -0.16 9.63
C THR A 261 4.44 0.52 9.17
N ALA A 262 5.41 -0.24 8.66
CA ALA A 262 6.65 0.25 8.06
C ALA A 262 7.18 -0.73 7.01
N ILE A 263 8.05 -0.26 6.11
CA ILE A 263 8.80 -1.13 5.20
C ILE A 263 9.84 -1.92 6.01
N ILE A 264 9.95 -3.22 5.76
CA ILE A 264 11.00 -4.05 6.33
C ILE A 264 12.28 -3.87 5.52
N LEU A 265 13.31 -3.34 6.15
CA LEU A 265 14.62 -3.20 5.54
C LEU A 265 15.23 -4.58 5.19
N THR A 266 15.98 -4.66 4.10
CA THR A 266 16.61 -5.92 3.67
C THR A 266 17.49 -6.49 4.79
N GLY A 267 17.24 -7.74 5.19
CA GLY A 267 17.95 -8.40 6.29
C GLY A 267 17.32 -8.24 7.68
N HIS A 268 16.32 -7.35 7.83
CA HIS A 268 15.65 -7.07 9.10
C HIS A 268 14.36 -7.87 9.31
N ALA A 269 13.98 -8.75 8.38
CA ALA A 269 12.77 -9.57 8.51
C ALA A 269 12.75 -10.45 9.78
N ASN A 270 13.93 -10.83 10.29
CA ASN A 270 14.06 -11.61 11.52
C ASN A 270 13.91 -10.77 12.82
N GLU A 271 13.83 -9.43 12.72
CA GLU A 271 13.68 -8.53 13.86
C GLU A 271 12.22 -8.32 14.27
N VAL A 272 11.29 -8.67 13.38
CA VAL A 272 9.84 -8.63 13.61
C VAL A 272 9.26 -10.03 13.69
N PHE A 273 8.11 -10.15 14.35
CA PHE A 273 7.45 -11.44 14.45
C PHE A 273 6.98 -11.90 13.06
N PRO A 274 7.06 -13.19 12.72
CA PRO A 274 6.66 -13.69 11.40
C PRO A 274 5.23 -13.30 10.98
N GLN A 275 4.30 -13.18 11.93
CA GLN A 275 2.92 -12.76 11.65
C GLN A 275 2.77 -11.26 11.33
N GLU A 276 3.74 -10.43 11.69
CA GLU A 276 3.77 -9.00 11.33
C GLU A 276 4.37 -8.80 9.94
N VAL A 277 5.05 -9.81 9.39
CA VAL A 277 5.65 -9.76 8.06
C VAL A 277 4.59 -10.00 7.01
N HIS A 278 4.31 -8.97 6.22
CA HIS A 278 3.47 -9.05 5.05
C HIS A 278 4.32 -8.91 3.78
N ILE A 279 4.25 -9.89 2.88
CA ILE A 279 4.90 -9.83 1.57
C ILE A 279 3.80 -9.77 0.52
N GLN A 280 3.82 -8.72 -0.30
CA GLN A 280 2.87 -8.55 -1.38
C GLN A 280 3.60 -8.33 -2.71
N PRO A 281 3.02 -8.76 -3.83
CA PRO A 281 3.45 -8.29 -5.15
C PRO A 281 3.35 -6.76 -5.23
N SER A 282 4.32 -6.15 -5.90
CA SER A 282 4.24 -4.77 -6.35
C SER A 282 4.23 -4.82 -7.88
N ALA A 283 3.30 -4.10 -8.52
CA ALA A 283 3.19 -4.05 -9.97
C ALA A 283 4.31 -3.17 -10.59
N CYS A 284 5.56 -3.51 -10.28
CA CYS A 284 6.76 -2.86 -10.77
C CYS A 284 7.73 -3.88 -11.37
N ASN A 285 8.47 -3.47 -12.39
CA ASN A 285 9.52 -4.26 -13.01
C ASN A 285 10.88 -3.58 -12.82
N TYR A 286 11.88 -4.34 -12.38
CA TYR A 286 13.29 -3.90 -12.41
C TYR A 286 13.96 -4.47 -13.66
N PHE A 287 14.50 -3.59 -14.51
CA PHE A 287 15.06 -4.00 -15.79
C PHE A 287 16.32 -3.20 -16.17
N TYR A 288 17.02 -3.74 -17.16
CA TYR A 288 18.08 -3.03 -17.88
C TYR A 288 17.65 -2.79 -19.33
N GLY A 289 17.97 -1.62 -19.86
CA GLY A 289 17.80 -1.30 -21.27
C GLY A 289 19.13 -1.32 -22.02
N PHE A 290 19.04 -1.59 -23.31
CA PHE A 290 20.15 -1.50 -24.25
C PHE A 290 19.89 -0.37 -25.25
N SER A 291 20.87 0.52 -25.43
CA SER A 291 20.77 1.53 -26.50
C SER A 291 21.17 0.93 -27.85
N ILE A 292 20.24 0.92 -28.81
CA ILE A 292 20.51 0.35 -30.14
C ILE A 292 21.40 1.23 -31.00
N SER A 293 21.64 2.48 -30.59
CA SER A 293 22.53 3.41 -31.29
C SER A 293 23.99 3.26 -30.85
N GLN A 294 24.26 2.50 -29.79
CA GLN A 294 25.58 2.35 -29.19
C GLN A 294 26.17 0.95 -29.46
N PRO A 295 27.30 0.83 -30.18
CA PRO A 295 28.00 -0.45 -30.32
C PRO A 295 28.46 -0.98 -28.95
N PRO A 296 28.44 -2.30 -28.70
CA PRO A 296 28.06 -3.38 -29.62
C PRO A 296 26.55 -3.73 -29.59
N PHE A 297 25.75 -2.97 -28.84
CA PHE A 297 24.32 -3.22 -28.62
C PHE A 297 23.44 -2.76 -29.78
N ASN A 298 24.00 -2.21 -30.84
CA ASN A 298 23.32 -2.07 -32.13
C ASN A 298 23.04 -3.44 -32.80
N ASN A 299 23.73 -4.51 -32.40
CA ASN A 299 23.48 -5.87 -32.89
C ASN A 299 22.51 -6.64 -31.95
N PRO A 300 21.33 -7.10 -32.43
CA PRO A 300 20.38 -7.84 -31.61
C PRO A 300 20.95 -9.15 -31.04
N LEU A 301 21.87 -9.83 -31.73
CA LEU A 301 22.49 -11.06 -31.22
C LEU A 301 23.32 -10.80 -29.97
N VAL A 302 23.94 -9.62 -29.85
CA VAL A 302 24.67 -9.21 -28.64
C VAL A 302 23.68 -8.99 -27.50
N ARG A 303 22.57 -8.28 -27.73
CA ARG A 303 21.54 -8.06 -26.70
C ARG A 303 20.94 -9.38 -26.21
N LYS A 304 20.59 -10.27 -27.14
CA LYS A 304 20.10 -11.63 -26.87
C LYS A 304 21.10 -12.45 -26.05
N ALA A 305 22.40 -12.37 -26.38
CA ALA A 305 23.45 -13.05 -25.62
C ALA A 305 23.53 -12.55 -24.17
N PHE A 306 23.46 -11.24 -23.93
CA PHE A 306 23.47 -10.68 -22.57
C PHE A 306 22.22 -11.09 -21.79
N ALA A 307 21.05 -11.09 -22.43
CA ALA A 307 19.81 -11.55 -21.80
C ALA A 307 19.86 -13.03 -21.40
N ALA A 308 20.29 -13.92 -22.31
CA ALA A 308 20.44 -15.35 -22.00
C ALA A 308 21.59 -15.66 -21.05
N ALA A 309 22.58 -14.78 -20.93
CA ALA A 309 23.66 -14.94 -19.96
C ALA A 309 23.26 -14.55 -18.53
N THR A 310 22.06 -13.99 -18.33
CA THR A 310 21.63 -13.41 -17.04
C THR A 310 20.88 -14.43 -16.18
N ASP A 311 21.51 -14.89 -15.11
CA ASP A 311 20.93 -15.77 -14.09
C ASP A 311 20.10 -14.98 -13.08
N ARG A 312 18.80 -14.84 -13.38
CA ARG A 312 17.84 -14.09 -12.55
C ARG A 312 17.56 -14.77 -11.22
N GLU A 313 17.43 -16.09 -11.20
CA GLU A 313 17.16 -16.83 -9.96
C GLU A 313 18.34 -16.72 -8.99
N GLY A 314 19.57 -16.90 -9.49
CA GLY A 314 20.77 -16.69 -8.70
C GLY A 314 20.91 -15.24 -8.20
N LEU A 315 20.54 -14.25 -9.01
CA LEU A 315 20.52 -12.84 -8.59
C LEU A 315 19.54 -12.65 -7.43
N ILE A 316 18.31 -13.14 -7.58
CA ILE A 316 17.24 -12.94 -6.61
C ILE A 316 17.59 -13.61 -5.27
N GLN A 317 18.10 -14.84 -5.31
CA GLN A 317 18.48 -15.59 -4.11
C GLN A 317 19.67 -14.95 -3.39
N ASN A 318 20.70 -14.53 -4.11
CA ASN A 318 21.97 -14.10 -3.51
C ASN A 318 22.05 -12.60 -3.21
N ILE A 319 21.29 -11.76 -3.94
CA ILE A 319 21.37 -10.30 -3.83
C ILE A 319 20.13 -9.70 -3.19
N THR A 320 18.93 -10.17 -3.57
CA THR A 320 17.67 -9.57 -3.09
C THR A 320 16.98 -10.38 -1.98
N GLY A 321 17.67 -11.37 -1.39
CA GLY A 321 17.14 -12.16 -0.28
C GLY A 321 15.99 -13.11 -0.63
N GLY A 322 15.80 -13.43 -1.92
CA GLY A 322 14.84 -14.45 -2.36
C GLY A 322 13.37 -14.01 -2.48
N ILE A 323 13.04 -12.74 -2.23
CA ILE A 323 11.64 -12.28 -2.16
C ILE A 323 11.04 -11.88 -3.52
N GLN A 324 11.89 -11.50 -4.48
CA GLN A 324 11.47 -10.98 -5.79
C GLN A 324 11.05 -12.12 -6.73
N GLN A 325 10.27 -11.80 -7.78
CA GLN A 325 9.85 -12.81 -8.78
C GLN A 325 10.62 -12.64 -10.09
N PRO A 326 11.25 -13.68 -10.67
CA PRO A 326 12.03 -13.53 -11.91
C PRO A 326 11.13 -13.12 -13.09
N ALA A 327 11.60 -12.14 -13.87
CA ALA A 327 10.85 -11.57 -14.99
C ALA A 327 11.52 -11.88 -16.34
N LEU A 328 10.74 -12.35 -17.31
CA LEU A 328 11.14 -12.45 -18.71
C LEU A 328 10.47 -11.41 -19.61
N THR A 329 9.33 -10.88 -19.17
CA THR A 329 8.51 -9.88 -19.85
C THR A 329 8.51 -8.58 -19.04
N PHE A 330 8.08 -7.48 -19.66
CA PHE A 330 8.12 -6.17 -19.02
C PHE A 330 6.92 -5.93 -18.11
N THR A 331 5.72 -6.22 -18.62
CA THR A 331 4.46 -6.07 -17.91
C THR A 331 4.42 -7.01 -16.70
N PRO A 332 4.15 -6.54 -15.48
CA PRO A 332 4.13 -7.37 -14.27
C PRO A 332 2.82 -8.15 -14.08
N PRO A 333 2.83 -9.22 -13.25
CA PRO A 333 1.63 -9.93 -12.82
C PRO A 333 0.60 -8.98 -12.19
N GLY A 334 -0.68 -9.24 -12.41
CA GLY A 334 -1.78 -8.39 -11.91
C GLY A 334 -2.23 -7.30 -12.88
N VAL A 335 -1.40 -6.94 -13.86
CA VAL A 335 -1.74 -5.97 -14.90
C VAL A 335 -2.51 -6.64 -16.05
N PHE A 336 -3.58 -6.02 -16.54
CA PHE A 336 -4.26 -6.52 -17.75
C PHE A 336 -3.27 -6.59 -18.93
N GLY A 337 -3.19 -7.74 -19.59
CA GLY A 337 -2.24 -7.94 -20.69
C GLY A 337 -0.89 -8.51 -20.25
N TYR A 338 -0.71 -8.80 -18.96
CA TYR A 338 0.43 -9.57 -18.46
C TYR A 338 0.59 -10.90 -19.21
N ILE A 339 1.83 -11.20 -19.60
CA ILE A 339 2.25 -12.45 -20.22
C ILE A 339 3.25 -13.14 -19.30
N ASN A 340 2.96 -14.36 -18.88
CA ASN A 340 3.91 -15.13 -18.09
C ASN A 340 4.96 -15.76 -19.02
N GLY A 341 6.11 -15.10 -19.18
CA GLY A 341 7.13 -15.52 -20.15
C GLY A 341 7.60 -16.97 -20.00
N TYR A 342 7.66 -17.52 -18.78
CA TYR A 342 8.07 -18.92 -18.57
C TYR A 342 7.00 -19.93 -18.99
N VAL A 343 5.73 -19.62 -18.73
CA VAL A 343 4.59 -20.51 -19.06
C VAL A 343 4.21 -20.39 -20.54
N GLU A 344 4.24 -19.17 -21.06
CA GLU A 344 3.75 -18.83 -22.39
C GLU A 344 4.84 -18.82 -23.46
N GLY A 345 6.11 -18.98 -23.07
CA GLY A 345 7.25 -19.06 -23.97
C GLY A 345 7.63 -17.72 -24.60
N VAL A 346 7.59 -16.64 -23.83
CA VAL A 346 7.95 -15.28 -24.28
C VAL A 346 9.15 -14.76 -23.50
N GLY A 347 10.11 -14.17 -24.22
CA GLY A 347 11.31 -13.61 -23.62
C GLY A 347 12.46 -14.62 -23.58
N ILE A 348 13.62 -14.15 -23.11
CA ILE A 348 14.87 -14.92 -23.20
C ILE A 348 15.25 -15.46 -21.81
N PRO A 349 15.06 -16.76 -21.53
CA PRO A 349 15.46 -17.37 -20.27
C PRO A 349 16.98 -17.51 -20.16
N TYR A 350 17.46 -17.76 -18.95
CA TYR A 350 18.87 -18.04 -18.70
C TYR A 350 19.31 -19.31 -19.46
N ASN A 351 20.23 -19.14 -20.40
CA ASN A 351 20.81 -20.22 -21.20
C ASN A 351 22.24 -19.86 -21.61
N PRO A 352 23.25 -20.16 -20.76
CA PRO A 352 24.66 -19.85 -21.03
C PRO A 352 25.19 -20.39 -22.36
N THR A 353 24.69 -21.55 -22.78
CA THR A 353 25.13 -22.19 -24.03
C THR A 353 24.63 -21.39 -25.23
N GLN A 354 23.34 -21.05 -25.26
CA GLN A 354 22.76 -20.23 -26.32
C GLN A 354 23.35 -18.82 -26.33
N ALA A 355 23.61 -18.25 -25.14
CA ALA A 355 24.24 -16.95 -24.98
C ALA A 355 25.61 -16.88 -25.68
N ARG A 356 26.48 -17.86 -25.43
CA ARG A 356 27.78 -17.97 -26.11
C ARG A 356 27.66 -18.14 -27.62
N GLN A 357 26.67 -18.93 -28.07
CA GLN A 357 26.43 -19.15 -29.50
C GLN A 357 26.01 -17.85 -30.22
N TRP A 358 25.07 -17.09 -29.65
CA TRP A 358 24.67 -15.80 -30.23
C TRP A 358 25.80 -14.80 -30.23
N LEU A 359 26.61 -14.73 -29.18
CA LEU A 359 27.75 -13.83 -29.14
C LEU A 359 28.82 -14.20 -30.17
N ALA A 360 29.08 -15.49 -30.37
CA ALA A 360 29.97 -15.97 -31.43
C ALA A 360 29.42 -15.67 -32.84
N GLN A 361 28.12 -15.86 -33.07
CA GLN A 361 27.46 -15.50 -34.32
C GLN A 361 27.48 -13.98 -34.59
N ALA A 362 27.49 -13.17 -33.54
CA ALA A 362 27.67 -11.73 -33.63
C ALA A 362 29.12 -11.31 -33.99
N GLY A 363 30.06 -12.26 -34.08
CA GLY A 363 31.46 -12.03 -34.41
C GLY A 363 32.40 -11.96 -33.20
N TYR A 364 31.91 -12.28 -31.99
CA TYR A 364 32.65 -12.10 -30.74
C TYR A 364 32.77 -13.41 -29.92
N PRO A 365 33.36 -14.48 -30.46
CA PRO A 365 33.51 -15.73 -29.71
C PRO A 365 34.28 -15.50 -28.40
N ASN A 366 33.71 -15.97 -27.29
CA ASN A 366 34.25 -15.76 -25.93
C ASN A 366 34.53 -14.29 -25.60
N GLY A 367 33.75 -13.37 -26.17
CA GLY A 367 33.87 -11.92 -25.92
C GLY A 367 35.06 -11.26 -26.63
N GLN A 368 35.86 -12.01 -27.39
CA GLN A 368 37.03 -11.47 -28.08
C GLN A 368 36.62 -10.48 -29.16
N GLY A 369 37.27 -9.31 -29.18
CA GLY A 369 37.01 -8.27 -30.18
C GLY A 369 35.85 -7.33 -29.84
N LEU A 370 35.13 -7.52 -28.72
CA LEU A 370 34.11 -6.57 -28.30
C LEU A 370 34.73 -5.20 -27.96
N PRO A 371 34.08 -4.09 -28.34
CA PRO A 371 34.45 -2.78 -27.84
C PRO A 371 34.21 -2.68 -26.33
N PRO A 372 34.81 -1.69 -25.63
CA PRO A 372 34.56 -1.46 -24.22
C PRO A 372 33.06 -1.31 -23.93
N ILE A 373 32.60 -2.00 -22.88
CA ILE A 373 31.20 -1.99 -22.45
C ILE A 373 31.11 -1.27 -21.11
N THR A 374 30.20 -0.30 -21.02
CA THR A 374 29.86 0.41 -19.79
C THR A 374 28.40 0.18 -19.43
N LEU A 375 28.15 -0.24 -18.20
CA LEU A 375 26.83 -0.32 -17.60
C LEU A 375 26.66 0.84 -16.61
N TRP A 376 25.59 1.60 -16.80
CA TRP A 376 25.24 2.74 -15.96
C TRP A 376 24.04 2.43 -15.05
N PHE A 377 24.08 2.98 -13.84
CA PHE A 377 22.99 2.89 -12.87
C PHE A 377 22.95 4.16 -12.01
N ASN A 378 21.80 4.49 -11.43
CA ASN A 378 21.71 5.58 -10.46
C ASN A 378 22.33 5.18 -9.12
N THR A 379 22.99 6.10 -8.43
CA THR A 379 23.73 5.84 -7.17
C THR A 379 22.82 5.21 -6.12
N SER A 380 23.09 3.94 -5.80
CA SER A 380 22.42 3.15 -4.77
C SER A 380 23.28 1.92 -4.49
N THR A 381 23.41 1.54 -3.22
CA THR A 381 24.13 0.32 -2.80
C THR A 381 23.48 -0.94 -3.38
N GLY A 382 22.15 -1.01 -3.39
CA GLY A 382 21.41 -2.13 -3.99
C GLY A 382 21.61 -2.24 -5.50
N HIS A 383 21.55 -1.13 -6.23
CA HIS A 383 21.79 -1.14 -7.68
C HIS A 383 23.24 -1.51 -8.02
N GLN A 384 24.20 -1.06 -7.22
CA GLN A 384 25.60 -1.43 -7.37
C GLN A 384 25.79 -2.95 -7.21
N ALA A 385 25.22 -3.55 -6.16
CA ALA A 385 25.31 -4.99 -5.92
C ALA A 385 24.73 -5.80 -7.09
N ILE A 386 23.58 -5.39 -7.63
CA ILE A 386 22.96 -5.98 -8.82
C ILE A 386 23.87 -5.85 -10.04
N ALA A 387 24.43 -4.67 -10.29
CA ALA A 387 25.31 -4.42 -11.45
C ALA A 387 26.61 -5.24 -11.36
N GLU A 388 27.17 -5.41 -10.16
CA GLU A 388 28.34 -6.26 -9.90
C GLU A 388 28.04 -7.74 -10.15
N TYR A 389 26.87 -8.22 -9.72
CA TYR A 389 26.41 -9.57 -10.01
C TYR A 389 26.31 -9.80 -11.53
N LEU A 390 25.64 -8.90 -12.26
CA LEU A 390 25.49 -8.99 -13.72
C LEU A 390 26.85 -8.98 -14.43
N ARG A 391 27.76 -8.06 -14.06
CA ARG A 391 29.12 -8.03 -14.60
C ARG A 391 29.83 -9.37 -14.41
N ASN A 392 29.77 -9.94 -13.21
CA ASN A 392 30.44 -11.21 -12.91
C ASN A 392 29.80 -12.37 -13.70
N ASN A 393 28.48 -12.40 -13.79
CA ASN A 393 27.73 -13.44 -14.50
C ASN A 393 27.96 -13.38 -16.02
N TRP A 394 28.04 -12.18 -16.61
CA TRP A 394 28.41 -12.00 -18.01
C TRP A 394 29.88 -12.31 -18.25
N TYR A 395 30.79 -11.97 -17.33
CA TYR A 395 32.20 -12.34 -17.45
C TYR A 395 32.38 -13.87 -17.46
N THR A 396 31.76 -14.59 -16.52
CA THR A 396 31.88 -16.06 -16.45
C THR A 396 31.21 -16.76 -17.62
N THR A 397 30.09 -16.23 -18.13
CA THR A 397 29.33 -16.86 -19.21
C THR A 397 29.84 -16.54 -20.61
N LEU A 398 30.18 -15.27 -20.84
CA LEU A 398 30.48 -14.70 -22.16
C LEU A 398 31.95 -14.31 -22.33
N GLY A 399 32.74 -14.20 -21.26
CA GLY A 399 34.12 -13.72 -21.30
C GLY A 399 34.26 -12.21 -21.46
N VAL A 400 33.19 -11.45 -21.22
CA VAL A 400 33.14 -10.00 -21.46
C VAL A 400 33.47 -9.21 -20.20
N ASN A 401 34.23 -8.13 -20.37
CA ASN A 401 34.54 -7.22 -19.27
C ASN A 401 33.63 -5.99 -19.35
N VAL A 402 32.97 -5.65 -18.24
CA VAL A 402 31.99 -4.55 -18.16
C VAL A 402 32.42 -3.55 -17.10
N THR A 403 32.55 -2.29 -17.50
CA THR A 403 32.82 -1.19 -16.58
C THR A 403 31.51 -0.71 -15.96
N LEU A 404 31.47 -0.61 -14.64
CA LEU A 404 30.30 -0.10 -13.91
C LEU A 404 30.49 1.39 -13.61
N LYS A 405 29.47 2.21 -13.86
CA LYS A 405 29.47 3.62 -13.49
C LYS A 405 28.15 4.01 -12.85
N SER A 406 28.22 4.81 -11.79
CA SER A 406 27.05 5.39 -11.14
C SER A 406 26.97 6.90 -11.37
N MET A 407 25.76 7.44 -11.24
CA MET A 407 25.46 8.87 -11.29
C MET A 407 24.29 9.18 -10.35
N ASP A 408 24.24 10.39 -9.78
CA ASP A 408 23.07 10.82 -9.02
C ASP A 408 21.79 10.82 -9.88
N TRP A 409 20.63 10.60 -9.28
CA TRP A 409 19.37 10.38 -10.02
C TRP A 409 19.04 11.50 -11.01
N LYS A 410 19.18 12.76 -10.59
CA LYS A 410 18.82 13.93 -11.42
C LYS A 410 19.69 13.99 -12.67
N SER A 411 21.01 13.88 -12.52
CA SER A 411 21.93 13.85 -13.64
C SER A 411 21.72 12.59 -14.50
N TYR A 412 21.48 11.43 -13.85
CA TYR A 412 21.27 10.14 -14.52
C TYR A 412 20.07 10.15 -15.47
N ILE A 413 18.91 10.64 -15.01
CA ILE A 413 17.71 10.75 -15.86
C ILE A 413 17.90 11.74 -17.02
N SER A 414 18.61 12.84 -16.81
CA SER A 414 18.92 13.76 -17.91
C SER A 414 19.78 13.09 -18.99
N GLU A 415 20.78 12.30 -18.60
CA GLU A 415 21.72 11.68 -19.55
C GLU A 415 21.16 10.41 -20.20
N ILE A 416 20.39 9.60 -19.48
CA ILE A 416 19.79 8.38 -20.02
C ILE A 416 18.82 8.71 -21.16
N LEU A 417 17.99 9.74 -21.02
CA LEU A 417 17.02 10.17 -22.04
C LEU A 417 17.70 10.70 -23.31
N LYS A 418 18.97 11.11 -23.24
CA LYS A 418 19.77 11.51 -24.41
C LYS A 418 20.39 10.31 -25.17
N GLY A 419 20.13 9.07 -24.74
CA GLY A 419 20.60 7.85 -25.39
C GLY A 419 22.12 7.63 -25.31
N GLN A 420 22.77 8.19 -24.29
CA GLN A 420 24.23 8.18 -24.14
C GLN A 420 24.78 6.89 -23.52
N PHE A 421 23.94 6.05 -22.93
CA PHE A 421 24.37 4.86 -22.22
C PHE A 421 24.20 3.60 -23.08
N GLN A 422 25.22 2.75 -23.14
CA GLN A 422 25.17 1.44 -23.82
C GLN A 422 24.18 0.49 -23.13
N ILE A 423 24.36 0.33 -21.81
CA ILE A 423 23.49 -0.43 -20.92
C ILE A 423 23.12 0.49 -19.76
N TRP A 424 21.85 0.49 -19.37
CA TRP A 424 21.35 1.33 -18.29
C TRP A 424 20.28 0.62 -17.48
N ARG A 425 20.17 0.96 -16.19
CA ARG A 425 19.16 0.42 -15.27
C ARG A 425 17.97 1.37 -15.11
N LEU A 426 16.75 0.84 -15.07
CA LEU A 426 15.58 1.55 -14.52
C LEU A 426 14.65 0.58 -13.78
N GLY A 427 13.61 1.14 -13.18
CA GLY A 427 12.39 0.42 -12.84
C GLY A 427 11.18 1.20 -13.34
N TRP A 428 10.07 0.50 -13.57
CA TRP A 428 8.77 1.10 -13.90
C TRP A 428 7.69 0.44 -13.06
N CYS A 429 6.74 1.24 -12.56
CA CYS A 429 5.61 0.80 -11.75
C CYS A 429 4.30 1.12 -12.46
N GLN A 430 3.26 0.37 -12.15
CA GLN A 430 1.93 0.55 -12.74
C GLN A 430 1.33 1.90 -12.33
N ASP A 431 1.03 2.75 -13.31
CA ASP A 431 0.19 3.95 -13.08
C ASP A 431 -1.30 3.62 -13.18
N TYR A 432 -1.65 2.72 -14.10
CA TYR A 432 -3.00 2.18 -14.28
C TYR A 432 -2.91 0.71 -14.76
N PRO A 433 -3.89 -0.15 -14.41
CA PRO A 433 -3.78 -1.61 -14.52
C PRO A 433 -3.92 -2.17 -15.95
N ASP A 434 -3.16 -1.63 -16.90
CA ASP A 434 -3.15 -2.06 -18.30
C ASP A 434 -1.73 -2.11 -18.88
N ALA A 435 -1.45 -3.12 -19.70
CA ALA A 435 -0.17 -3.27 -20.40
C ALA A 435 0.16 -2.07 -21.31
N ASN A 436 -0.81 -1.23 -21.70
CA ASN A 436 -0.54 0.04 -22.38
C ASN A 436 0.40 0.95 -21.55
N ASN A 437 0.24 0.98 -20.22
CA ASN A 437 1.10 1.79 -19.35
C ASN A 437 2.58 1.38 -19.48
N PHE A 438 2.84 0.08 -19.61
CA PHE A 438 4.18 -0.47 -19.77
C PHE A 438 4.65 -0.40 -21.23
N LEU A 439 3.89 -0.97 -22.17
CA LEU A 439 4.30 -1.15 -23.56
C LEU A 439 4.16 0.11 -24.42
N VAL A 440 3.49 1.16 -23.95
CA VAL A 440 3.37 2.42 -24.69
C VAL A 440 3.99 3.56 -23.89
N ASP A 441 3.45 3.86 -22.71
CA ASP A 441 3.84 5.06 -21.99
C ASP A 441 5.29 4.98 -21.50
N ALA A 442 5.66 3.89 -20.81
CA ALA A 442 7.02 3.70 -20.35
C ALA A 442 8.04 3.62 -21.50
N ILE A 443 7.67 2.99 -22.63
CA ILE A 443 8.54 2.91 -23.81
C ILE A 443 8.70 4.27 -24.48
N ASN A 444 7.63 5.04 -24.63
CA ASN A 444 7.68 6.38 -25.21
C ASN A 444 8.49 7.34 -24.34
N ASN A 445 8.27 7.33 -23.03
CA ASN A 445 9.01 8.11 -22.06
C ASN A 445 10.52 7.80 -22.10
N ASN A 446 10.89 6.56 -22.37
CA ASN A 446 12.28 6.11 -22.41
C ASN A 446 12.82 5.89 -23.83
N ARG A 447 12.13 6.34 -24.88
CA ARG A 447 12.52 6.05 -26.28
C ARG A 447 13.93 6.54 -26.60
N GLY A 448 14.29 7.72 -26.09
CA GLY A 448 15.64 8.27 -26.20
C GLY A 448 16.71 7.37 -25.55
N ALA A 449 16.40 6.77 -24.40
CA ALA A 449 17.28 5.85 -23.68
C ALA A 449 17.57 4.55 -24.44
N PHE A 450 16.59 4.04 -25.19
CA PHE A 450 16.80 2.91 -26.10
C PHE A 450 17.58 3.28 -27.38
N GLY A 451 18.13 4.50 -27.47
CA GLY A 451 18.86 4.98 -28.63
C GLY A 451 17.93 5.40 -29.78
N GLY A 452 16.69 5.79 -29.46
CA GLY A 452 15.68 6.13 -30.46
C GLY A 452 15.05 4.91 -31.13
N TRP A 453 14.96 3.78 -30.43
CA TRP A 453 14.36 2.56 -30.97
C TRP A 453 12.95 2.84 -31.51
N ASN A 454 12.71 2.31 -32.70
CA ASN A 454 11.45 2.44 -33.42
C ASN A 454 11.24 1.17 -34.25
N ASN A 455 10.13 0.47 -34.00
CA ASN A 455 9.75 -0.73 -34.72
C ASN A 455 8.30 -0.55 -35.21
N PRO A 456 8.05 -0.30 -36.51
CA PRO A 456 6.70 -0.04 -37.01
C PRO A 456 5.69 -1.16 -36.75
N VAL A 457 6.16 -2.42 -36.62
CA VAL A 457 5.29 -3.54 -36.27
C VAL A 457 4.85 -3.42 -34.82
N TYR A 458 5.79 -3.14 -33.91
CA TYR A 458 5.50 -2.88 -32.49
C TYR A 458 4.50 -1.73 -32.32
N GLU A 459 4.76 -0.57 -32.96
CA GLU A 459 3.89 0.60 -32.86
C GLU A 459 2.47 0.30 -33.37
N ASN A 460 2.36 -0.49 -34.43
CA ASN A 460 1.06 -0.89 -34.99
C ASN A 460 0.32 -1.88 -34.06
N LEU A 461 1.04 -2.81 -33.42
CA LEU A 461 0.45 -3.77 -32.47
C LEU A 461 -0.11 -3.06 -31.24
N VAL A 462 0.68 -2.20 -30.60
CA VAL A 462 0.24 -1.47 -29.40
C VAL A 462 -0.86 -0.45 -29.72
N THR A 463 -0.83 0.19 -30.90
CA THR A 463 -1.93 1.06 -31.35
C THR A 463 -3.23 0.29 -31.59
N GLN A 464 -3.17 -0.91 -32.17
CA GLN A 464 -4.35 -1.77 -32.33
C GLN A 464 -4.86 -2.24 -30.97
N ALA A 465 -3.96 -2.68 -30.09
CA ALA A 465 -4.31 -3.13 -28.75
C ALA A 465 -5.00 -2.02 -27.93
N ALA A 466 -4.54 -0.78 -28.06
CA ALA A 466 -5.16 0.36 -27.39
C ALA A 466 -6.63 0.60 -27.80
N ARG A 467 -7.02 0.18 -29.02
CA ARG A 467 -8.35 0.41 -29.62
C ARG A 467 -9.27 -0.82 -29.59
N GLU A 468 -8.70 -2.01 -29.39
CA GLU A 468 -9.41 -3.29 -29.44
C GLU A 468 -10.28 -3.51 -28.19
N GLN A 469 -11.58 -3.77 -28.37
CA GLN A 469 -12.52 -3.96 -27.26
C GLN A 469 -12.60 -5.41 -26.79
N ASN A 470 -12.24 -6.38 -27.64
CA ASN A 470 -12.22 -7.78 -27.27
C ASN A 470 -10.96 -8.10 -26.41
N PRO A 471 -11.12 -8.52 -25.14
CA PRO A 471 -10.00 -8.68 -24.22
C PRO A 471 -8.99 -9.75 -24.65
N ASP A 472 -9.44 -10.83 -25.30
CA ASP A 472 -8.54 -11.91 -25.75
C ASP A 472 -7.69 -11.48 -26.94
N THR A 473 -8.30 -10.79 -27.90
CA THR A 473 -7.60 -10.22 -29.06
C THR A 473 -6.56 -9.19 -28.60
N ARG A 474 -6.95 -8.37 -27.62
CA ARG A 474 -6.07 -7.35 -27.03
C ARG A 474 -4.86 -7.95 -26.31
N LYS A 475 -5.07 -8.99 -25.49
CA LYS A 475 -3.99 -9.74 -24.85
C LYS A 475 -3.04 -10.37 -25.88
N ALA A 476 -3.58 -10.92 -26.98
CA ALA A 476 -2.76 -11.48 -28.05
C ALA A 476 -1.90 -10.42 -28.76
N LEU A 477 -2.41 -9.21 -28.97
CA LEU A 477 -1.65 -8.09 -29.54
C LEU A 477 -0.54 -7.64 -28.58
N TYR A 478 -0.82 -7.52 -27.28
CA TYR A 478 0.20 -7.20 -26.27
C TYR A 478 1.27 -8.28 -26.17
N LYS A 479 0.91 -9.55 -26.28
CA LYS A 479 1.88 -10.65 -26.32
C LYS A 479 2.89 -10.49 -27.45
N GLN A 480 2.42 -10.20 -28.66
CA GLN A 480 3.31 -9.99 -29.81
C GLN A 480 4.20 -8.75 -29.63
N ALA A 481 3.69 -7.71 -28.97
CA ALA A 481 4.49 -6.52 -28.64
C ALA A 481 5.58 -6.85 -27.61
N GLU A 482 5.26 -7.57 -26.52
CA GLU A 482 6.23 -8.08 -25.55
C GLU A 482 7.31 -8.93 -26.24
N GLU A 483 6.92 -9.91 -27.06
CA GLU A 483 7.84 -10.74 -27.84
C GLU A 483 8.81 -9.89 -28.68
N ILE A 484 8.36 -8.80 -29.28
CA ILE A 484 9.27 -7.90 -30.00
C ILE A 484 10.25 -7.22 -29.03
N LEU A 485 9.73 -6.65 -27.95
CA LEU A 485 10.49 -5.84 -27.00
C LEU A 485 11.61 -6.63 -26.29
N VAL A 486 11.26 -7.80 -25.73
CA VAL A 486 12.15 -8.58 -24.84
C VAL A 486 12.86 -9.72 -25.54
N GLU A 487 12.40 -10.13 -26.73
CA GLU A 487 12.94 -11.29 -27.44
C GLU A 487 13.42 -11.00 -28.85
N THR A 488 12.58 -10.49 -29.75
CA THR A 488 12.95 -10.31 -31.16
C THR A 488 14.02 -9.24 -31.31
N ASP A 489 13.71 -8.03 -30.82
CA ASP A 489 14.63 -6.92 -30.77
C ASP A 489 15.43 -6.93 -29.46
N ALA A 490 14.89 -7.49 -28.37
CA ALA A 490 15.57 -7.63 -27.08
C ALA A 490 16.25 -6.33 -26.63
N VAL A 491 15.57 -5.19 -26.79
CA VAL A 491 16.08 -3.87 -26.34
C VAL A 491 15.97 -3.70 -24.83
N MET A 492 15.18 -4.56 -24.19
CA MET A 492 14.98 -4.60 -22.75
C MET A 492 15.36 -5.97 -22.18
N LEU A 493 15.95 -5.94 -20.98
CA LEU A 493 16.29 -7.08 -20.15
C LEU A 493 15.53 -6.95 -18.81
N PRO A 494 14.29 -7.46 -18.72
CA PRO A 494 13.60 -7.58 -17.43
C PRO A 494 14.37 -8.51 -16.51
N LEU A 495 14.50 -8.17 -15.22
CA LEU A 495 15.18 -9.01 -14.23
C LEU A 495 14.19 -9.64 -13.27
N TYR A 496 13.38 -8.81 -12.60
CA TYR A 496 12.40 -9.28 -11.65
C TYR A 496 11.22 -8.31 -11.49
N TYR A 497 10.05 -8.88 -11.21
CA TYR A 497 8.92 -8.15 -10.68
C TYR A 497 9.12 -7.91 -9.20
N GLN A 498 8.77 -6.71 -8.75
CA GLN A 498 9.03 -6.31 -7.38
C GLN A 498 8.03 -6.93 -6.40
N THR A 499 8.50 -7.18 -5.19
CA THR A 499 7.65 -7.46 -4.02
C THR A 499 7.97 -6.48 -2.92
N SER A 500 6.94 -5.98 -2.24
CA SER A 500 7.10 -5.17 -1.03
C SER A 500 7.01 -6.07 0.19
N ILE A 501 7.90 -5.83 1.15
CA ILE A 501 7.89 -6.50 2.45
C ILE A 501 7.62 -5.44 3.53
N LEU A 502 6.49 -5.59 4.20
CA LEU A 502 5.97 -4.64 5.17
C LEU A 502 5.90 -5.31 6.53
N ALA A 503 6.21 -4.55 7.57
CA ALA A 503 5.83 -4.88 8.92
C ALA A 503 4.49 -4.19 9.19
N VAL A 504 3.51 -4.96 9.63
CA VAL A 504 2.15 -4.50 9.89
C VAL A 504 1.77 -5.00 11.28
N LYS A 505 1.35 -4.08 12.15
CA LYS A 505 0.92 -4.48 13.48
C LYS A 505 -0.29 -5.42 13.36
N PRO A 506 -0.40 -6.48 14.18
CA PRO A 506 -1.45 -7.48 14.00
C PRO A 506 -2.88 -6.93 14.13
N TYR A 507 -3.05 -5.80 14.83
CA TYR A 507 -4.32 -5.11 14.98
C TYR A 507 -4.71 -4.21 13.79
N LEU A 508 -3.82 -4.02 12.80
CA LEU A 508 -4.08 -3.22 11.62
C LEU A 508 -4.48 -4.14 10.47
N GLU A 509 -5.76 -4.14 10.16
CA GLU A 509 -6.28 -4.72 8.94
C GLU A 509 -6.21 -3.66 7.85
N ARG A 510 -5.38 -3.89 6.83
CA ARG A 510 -5.21 -2.97 5.71
C ARG A 510 -5.40 -3.68 4.38
N THR A 511 -5.84 -2.93 3.38
CA THR A 511 -5.82 -3.38 1.99
C THR A 511 -4.42 -3.22 1.39
N TYR A 512 -4.14 -4.03 0.38
CA TYR A 512 -2.86 -4.11 -0.29
C TYR A 512 -3.06 -3.89 -1.79
N GLY A 513 -3.38 -2.64 -2.14
CA GLY A 513 -3.66 -2.19 -3.50
C GLY A 513 -2.62 -2.69 -4.50
N THR A 514 -3.07 -3.34 -5.57
CA THR A 514 -2.20 -3.85 -6.65
C THR A 514 -1.41 -2.76 -7.37
N SER A 515 -1.98 -1.54 -7.45
CA SER A 515 -1.32 -0.33 -7.98
C SER A 515 -0.38 0.35 -6.98
N GLY A 516 -0.32 -0.12 -5.72
CA GLY A 516 0.45 0.53 -4.65
C GLY A 516 -0.25 1.74 -4.01
N ASN A 517 -1.43 2.14 -4.50
CA ASN A 517 -2.24 3.17 -3.85
C ASN A 517 -2.73 2.69 -2.47
N ILE A 518 -2.89 3.63 -1.56
CA ILE A 518 -3.31 3.39 -0.18
C ILE A 518 -4.73 3.93 -0.03
N ASP A 519 -5.74 3.07 0.11
CA ASP A 519 -7.11 3.49 0.45
C ASP A 519 -7.34 3.31 1.96
N ILE A 520 -7.00 4.32 2.77
CA ILE A 520 -7.07 4.21 4.24
C ILE A 520 -8.53 4.17 4.73
N ALA A 521 -9.51 4.54 3.89
CA ALA A 521 -10.92 4.48 4.26
C ALA A 521 -11.40 3.04 4.49
N THR A 522 -10.79 2.06 3.83
CA THR A 522 -11.12 0.63 3.97
C THR A 522 -10.38 -0.04 5.12
N TRP A 523 -9.36 0.60 5.68
CA TRP A 523 -8.53 0.02 6.74
C TRP A 523 -9.26 0.02 8.08
N ARG A 524 -8.92 -0.96 8.92
CA ARG A 524 -9.52 -1.13 10.26
C ARG A 524 -8.42 -1.31 11.30
N ILE A 525 -8.63 -0.67 12.44
CA ILE A 525 -7.83 -0.89 13.64
C ILE A 525 -8.71 -1.65 14.63
N THR A 526 -8.35 -2.89 14.94
CA THR A 526 -9.13 -3.80 15.79
C THR A 526 -8.73 -3.78 17.26
N ARG A 527 -7.72 -2.97 17.64
CA ARG A 527 -7.26 -2.88 19.03
C ARG A 527 -8.34 -2.32 19.96
N SER A 528 -8.57 -2.97 21.10
CA SER A 528 -9.35 -2.43 22.21
C SER A 528 -8.63 -1.26 22.86
N SER A 529 -9.32 -0.15 23.11
CA SER A 529 -8.82 0.93 23.98
C SER A 529 -9.68 1.01 25.23
N SER A 530 -9.23 0.35 26.28
CA SER A 530 -9.83 0.47 27.61
C SER A 530 -8.75 0.23 28.66
N THR A 531 -8.87 0.93 29.78
CA THR A 531 -7.91 0.88 30.89
C THR A 531 -8.58 0.21 32.07
N ALA A 532 -7.99 -0.86 32.60
CA ALA A 532 -8.39 -1.45 33.87
C ALA A 532 -7.40 -1.05 34.96
N SER A 533 -7.88 -0.72 36.15
CA SER A 533 -7.05 -0.31 37.29
C SER A 533 -6.97 -1.41 38.35
N HIS A 534 -5.89 -1.41 39.14
CA HIS A 534 -5.74 -2.30 40.29
C HIS A 534 -6.89 -2.14 41.30
N ALA A 535 -7.33 -0.91 41.55
CA ALA A 535 -8.30 -0.59 42.60
C ALA A 535 -9.75 -0.91 42.20
N ASP A 536 -10.11 -0.69 40.94
CA ASP A 536 -11.51 -0.71 40.49
C ASP A 536 -11.81 -1.85 39.50
N GLY A 537 -10.79 -2.58 39.05
CA GLY A 537 -10.93 -3.50 37.93
C GLY A 537 -11.23 -2.74 36.64
N GLY A 538 -12.00 -3.34 35.74
CA GLY A 538 -12.47 -2.67 34.53
C GLY A 538 -13.12 -3.61 33.53
N THR A 539 -13.97 -3.07 32.67
CA THR A 539 -14.48 -3.78 31.50
C THR A 539 -13.64 -3.39 30.29
N LEU A 540 -12.98 -4.37 29.70
CA LEU A 540 -12.22 -4.18 28.48
C LEU A 540 -13.05 -4.65 27.29
N THR A 541 -13.31 -3.75 26.37
CA THR A 541 -14.20 -4.02 25.25
C THR A 541 -13.41 -3.88 23.95
N SER A 542 -13.56 -4.84 23.04
CA SER A 542 -13.05 -4.73 21.67
C SER A 542 -13.60 -3.47 21.01
N TYR A 543 -12.88 -2.86 20.07
CA TYR A 543 -13.30 -1.59 19.47
C TYR A 543 -14.69 -1.67 18.81
N ASN A 544 -15.04 -2.83 18.27
CA ASN A 544 -16.35 -3.14 17.68
C ASN A 544 -17.42 -3.61 18.70
N ASN A 545 -17.10 -3.59 20.00
CA ASN A 545 -17.96 -4.01 21.11
C ASN A 545 -18.47 -5.46 21.06
N ASP A 546 -17.86 -6.33 20.27
CA ASP A 546 -18.28 -7.73 20.12
C ASP A 546 -17.72 -8.66 21.20
N THR A 547 -16.65 -8.24 21.88
CA THR A 547 -15.92 -9.01 22.87
C THR A 547 -15.71 -8.14 24.09
N THR A 548 -16.04 -8.67 25.27
CA THR A 548 -15.92 -7.95 26.54
C THR A 548 -15.22 -8.83 27.57
N ILE A 549 -14.13 -8.34 28.15
CA ILE A 549 -13.39 -8.99 29.22
C ILE A 549 -13.62 -8.21 30.51
N GLN A 550 -14.05 -8.89 31.56
CA GLN A 550 -14.20 -8.29 32.90
C GLN A 550 -12.93 -8.54 33.71
N ILE A 551 -12.28 -7.46 34.15
CA ILE A 551 -11.14 -7.49 35.07
C ILE A 551 -11.65 -7.19 36.48
N PRO A 552 -11.62 -8.14 37.44
CA PRO A 552 -12.03 -7.88 38.80
C PRO A 552 -11.09 -6.90 39.54
N PRO A 553 -11.59 -6.09 40.49
CA PRO A 553 -10.76 -5.33 41.40
C PRO A 553 -9.71 -6.22 42.09
N GLY A 554 -8.45 -5.79 42.14
CA GLY A 554 -7.35 -6.53 42.76
C GLY A 554 -6.77 -7.69 41.93
N ALA A 555 -7.28 -7.96 40.72
CA ALA A 555 -6.79 -9.03 39.86
C ALA A 555 -5.41 -8.75 39.20
N ILE A 556 -5.03 -7.47 39.12
CA ILE A 556 -3.77 -6.99 38.53
C ILE A 556 -3.13 -6.04 39.54
N THR A 557 -1.83 -6.11 39.82
CA THR A 557 -1.17 -5.29 40.86
C THR A 557 -0.89 -3.84 40.43
N ASP A 558 -1.07 -3.51 39.15
CA ASP A 558 -0.97 -2.17 38.56
C ASP A 558 -1.68 -2.13 37.18
N THR A 559 -1.77 -0.97 36.51
CA THR A 559 -2.50 -0.80 35.23
C THR A 559 -2.00 -1.73 34.11
N VAL A 560 -2.92 -2.49 33.51
CA VAL A 560 -2.67 -3.39 32.37
C VAL A 560 -3.43 -2.90 31.14
N VAL A 561 -2.75 -2.82 30.00
CA VAL A 561 -3.38 -2.61 28.69
C VAL A 561 -3.45 -3.97 28.00
N LEU A 562 -4.67 -4.48 27.78
CA LEU A 562 -4.88 -5.66 26.96
C LEU A 562 -5.15 -5.23 25.52
N THR A 563 -4.41 -5.82 24.59
CA THR A 563 -4.71 -5.67 23.16
C THR A 563 -5.34 -6.97 22.68
N TYR A 564 -6.60 -6.88 22.26
CA TYR A 564 -7.35 -7.96 21.63
C TYR A 564 -7.04 -8.02 20.13
N THR A 565 -6.74 -9.21 19.60
CA THR A 565 -6.69 -9.46 18.15
C THR A 565 -7.39 -10.80 17.83
N PRO A 566 -8.41 -10.85 16.96
CA PRO A 566 -8.93 -12.11 16.44
C PRO A 566 -7.86 -12.80 15.58
N ALA A 567 -7.59 -14.09 15.78
CA ALA A 567 -6.64 -14.83 14.96
C ALA A 567 -7.13 -16.25 14.63
N TYR A 568 -7.05 -16.65 13.37
CA TYR A 568 -7.28 -18.03 12.95
C TYR A 568 -5.96 -18.81 13.11
N ILE A 569 -5.87 -19.71 14.10
CA ILE A 569 -4.58 -20.35 14.44
C ILE A 569 -4.65 -21.86 14.21
N MET A 570 -3.78 -22.38 13.35
CA MET A 570 -3.38 -23.80 13.36
C MET A 570 -2.08 -23.94 14.17
N PRO A 571 -2.05 -24.77 15.22
CA PRO A 571 -0.80 -24.98 15.96
C PRO A 571 0.22 -25.75 15.11
N PRO A 572 1.53 -25.43 15.19
CA PRO A 572 2.57 -26.24 14.59
C PRO A 572 2.61 -27.64 15.21
N GLY A 573 2.50 -28.69 14.38
CA GLY A 573 2.75 -30.08 14.80
C GLY A 573 1.55 -30.96 15.16
N GLY A 574 0.29 -30.62 14.83
CA GLY A 574 -0.83 -31.53 15.08
C GLY A 574 -2.14 -31.22 14.35
N ASN A 575 -2.94 -32.27 14.10
CA ASN A 575 -4.25 -32.28 13.44
C ASN A 575 -5.37 -31.60 14.26
N LEU A 576 -5.14 -30.38 14.75
CA LEU A 576 -6.13 -29.60 15.52
C LEU A 576 -6.65 -28.46 14.64
N THR A 577 -7.96 -28.43 14.43
CA THR A 577 -8.68 -27.34 13.75
C THR A 577 -9.72 -26.78 14.72
N SER A 578 -9.54 -25.54 15.18
CA SER A 578 -10.55 -24.77 15.91
C SER A 578 -10.30 -23.26 15.76
N ILE A 579 -11.35 -22.46 15.98
CA ILE A 579 -11.28 -21.00 16.12
C ILE A 579 -10.71 -20.71 17.52
N GLY A 580 -9.84 -19.70 17.65
CA GLY A 580 -9.34 -19.23 18.96
C GLY A 580 -8.99 -17.75 18.98
N HIS A 581 -8.73 -17.19 20.16
CA HIS A 581 -8.52 -15.74 20.37
C HIS A 581 -7.16 -15.43 21.01
N GLU A 582 -6.28 -14.67 20.34
CA GLU A 582 -4.95 -14.28 20.86
C GLU A 582 -5.03 -12.97 21.66
N PHE A 583 -4.50 -13.00 22.89
CA PHE A 583 -4.38 -11.83 23.74
C PHE A 583 -2.90 -11.45 23.92
N ASP A 584 -2.54 -10.21 23.60
CA ASP A 584 -1.28 -9.60 24.02
C ASP A 584 -1.53 -8.82 25.32
N VAL A 585 -0.86 -9.24 26.40
CA VAL A 585 -0.90 -8.56 27.70
C VAL A 585 0.36 -7.72 27.87
N THR A 586 0.22 -6.39 27.96
CA THR A 586 1.34 -5.50 28.28
C THR A 586 1.07 -4.78 29.60
N ALA A 587 1.98 -4.92 30.57
CA ALA A 587 1.96 -4.18 31.82
C ALA A 587 2.93 -3.00 31.74
N VAL A 588 2.59 -1.83 32.29
CA VAL A 588 3.46 -0.65 32.35
C VAL A 588 3.43 -0.01 33.74
N TYR A 589 4.53 0.59 34.18
CA TYR A 589 4.58 1.38 35.41
C TYR A 589 3.81 2.69 35.23
N SER A 590 2.77 2.94 36.04
CA SER A 590 1.92 4.13 35.95
C SER A 590 2.67 5.47 36.13
N SER A 591 3.84 5.45 36.77
CA SER A 591 4.67 6.63 36.98
C SER A 591 5.59 6.98 35.81
N THR A 592 5.88 6.04 34.92
CA THR A 592 6.88 6.20 33.84
C THR A 592 6.40 5.77 32.47
N ASN A 593 5.25 5.09 32.38
CA ASN A 593 4.71 4.45 31.19
C ASN A 593 5.67 3.42 30.54
N GLN A 594 6.71 2.98 31.26
CA GLN A 594 7.64 1.94 30.81
C GLN A 594 7.09 0.55 31.09
N LEU A 595 7.46 -0.44 30.28
CA LEU A 595 7.11 -1.85 30.48
C LEU A 595 7.42 -2.32 31.91
N ALA A 596 6.45 -2.96 32.56
CA ALA A 596 6.60 -3.51 33.90
C ALA A 596 7.19 -4.92 33.79
N ASN A 597 8.32 -5.16 34.47
CA ASN A 597 8.97 -6.46 34.49
C ASN A 597 8.21 -7.41 35.42
N ILE A 598 7.79 -8.57 34.91
CA ILE A 598 7.21 -9.65 35.71
C ILE A 598 8.35 -10.39 36.44
N VAL A 599 8.28 -10.50 37.77
CA VAL A 599 9.42 -10.97 38.59
C VAL A 599 9.29 -12.47 38.91
N PRO A 600 10.32 -13.30 38.65
CA PRO A 600 10.33 -14.71 39.05
C PRO A 600 10.07 -14.89 40.55
N GLY A 601 9.14 -15.77 40.91
CA GLY A 601 8.78 -16.08 42.31
C GLY A 601 7.57 -15.32 42.87
N GLN A 602 6.94 -14.44 42.09
CA GLN A 602 5.60 -13.93 42.40
C GLN A 602 4.53 -14.90 41.88
N THR A 603 3.51 -15.16 42.70
CA THR A 603 2.34 -15.95 42.30
C THR A 603 1.35 -15.05 41.57
N TYR A 604 1.12 -15.35 40.30
CA TYR A 604 0.06 -14.72 39.49
C TYR A 604 -1.17 -15.64 39.48
N THR A 605 -2.37 -15.08 39.32
CA THR A 605 -3.59 -15.87 39.09
C THR A 605 -4.08 -15.56 37.69
N LEU A 606 -4.05 -16.56 36.82
CA LEU A 606 -4.64 -16.48 35.50
C LEU A 606 -6.08 -17.01 35.59
N THR A 607 -7.07 -16.17 35.29
CA THR A 607 -8.47 -16.57 35.21
C THR A 607 -8.97 -16.40 33.77
N VAL A 608 -9.42 -17.47 33.14
CA VAL A 608 -10.09 -17.44 31.85
C VAL A 608 -11.58 -17.67 32.06
N GLN A 609 -12.40 -16.70 31.66
CA GLN A 609 -13.85 -16.85 31.61
C GLN A 609 -14.25 -17.38 30.23
N TYR A 610 -15.27 -18.22 30.17
CA TYR A 610 -15.79 -18.75 28.91
C TYR A 610 -17.34 -18.75 28.91
N THR A 611 -17.94 -18.89 27.73
CA THR A 611 -19.37 -19.06 27.52
C THR A 611 -19.67 -20.47 27.01
N ASP A 612 -20.92 -20.91 27.15
CA ASP A 612 -21.35 -22.22 26.65
C ASP A 612 -21.18 -22.36 25.13
N ALA A 613 -21.20 -21.25 24.39
CA ALA A 613 -20.97 -21.23 22.95
C ALA A 613 -19.49 -21.46 22.59
N GLU A 614 -18.55 -20.89 23.36
CA GLU A 614 -17.11 -20.99 23.15
C GLU A 614 -16.54 -22.37 23.50
N LYS A 615 -17.21 -23.09 24.42
CA LYS A 615 -16.86 -24.46 24.84
C LYS A 615 -16.98 -25.49 23.70
N GLY A 616 -17.83 -25.24 22.70
CA GLY A 616 -18.11 -26.18 21.61
C GLY A 616 -18.47 -27.58 22.12
N ALA A 617 -17.85 -28.63 21.55
CA ALA A 617 -18.10 -30.04 21.91
C ALA A 617 -17.24 -30.56 23.09
N ALA A 618 -16.57 -29.68 23.86
CA ALA A 618 -15.76 -30.09 25.01
C ALA A 618 -16.64 -30.49 26.21
N ILE A 619 -16.14 -31.37 27.09
CA ILE A 619 -16.82 -31.73 28.34
C ILE A 619 -16.30 -30.81 29.45
N GLU A 620 -17.21 -30.16 30.18
CA GLU A 620 -16.94 -29.11 31.19
C GLU A 620 -15.86 -29.49 32.21
N ASN A 621 -15.89 -30.72 32.73
CA ASN A 621 -14.95 -31.21 33.74
C ASN A 621 -13.58 -31.64 33.18
N THR A 622 -13.39 -31.57 31.86
CA THR A 622 -12.14 -31.93 31.18
C THR A 622 -11.33 -30.72 30.75
N LEU A 623 -11.89 -29.52 30.88
CA LEU A 623 -11.19 -28.28 30.56
C LEU A 623 -10.01 -28.09 31.51
N ALA A 624 -8.91 -27.54 31.00
CA ALA A 624 -7.81 -27.07 31.80
C ALA A 624 -6.98 -26.04 31.03
N LEU A 625 -6.22 -25.24 31.76
CA LEU A 625 -5.17 -24.42 31.19
C LEU A 625 -3.95 -25.28 30.85
N TYR A 626 -3.37 -25.01 29.69
CA TYR A 626 -2.16 -25.61 29.16
C TYR A 626 -1.20 -24.49 28.80
N TYR A 627 0.08 -24.78 28.92
CA TYR A 627 1.17 -23.89 28.56
C TYR A 627 2.05 -24.56 27.49
N TRP A 628 2.77 -23.76 26.70
CA TRP A 628 3.66 -24.28 25.65
C TRP A 628 5.10 -24.38 26.15
N ASP A 629 5.64 -25.59 26.28
CA ASP A 629 7.00 -25.78 26.81
C ASP A 629 8.14 -25.52 25.80
N GLY A 630 7.80 -25.12 24.57
CA GLY A 630 8.74 -24.98 23.44
C GLY A 630 8.62 -26.12 22.42
N SER A 631 7.96 -27.22 22.76
CA SER A 631 7.81 -28.42 21.90
C SER A 631 6.41 -29.02 21.90
N GLN A 632 5.66 -28.89 23.00
CA GLN A 632 4.31 -29.44 23.17
C GLN A 632 3.49 -28.61 24.16
N TRP A 633 2.17 -28.81 24.13
CA TRP A 633 1.25 -28.27 25.12
C TRP A 633 1.24 -29.15 26.39
N VAL A 634 1.57 -28.56 27.52
CA VAL A 634 1.63 -29.21 28.84
C VAL A 634 0.51 -28.67 29.71
N LYS A 635 -0.25 -29.56 30.36
CA LYS A 635 -1.33 -29.15 31.27
C LYS A 635 -0.72 -28.44 32.47
N GLU A 636 -1.24 -27.26 32.81
CA GLU A 636 -0.84 -26.53 34.01
C GLU A 636 -1.35 -27.25 35.26
N PRO A 637 -0.45 -27.71 36.15
CA PRO A 637 -0.85 -28.47 37.33
C PRO A 637 -1.78 -27.71 38.28
N SER A 638 -1.66 -26.39 38.36
CA SER A 638 -2.50 -25.52 39.18
C SER A 638 -3.87 -25.18 38.56
N SER A 639 -4.19 -25.73 37.38
CA SER A 639 -5.45 -25.45 36.70
C SER A 639 -6.66 -25.97 37.49
N VAL A 640 -7.60 -25.08 37.80
CA VAL A 640 -8.87 -25.35 38.48
C VAL A 640 -10.03 -24.85 37.63
N VAL A 641 -11.02 -25.70 37.35
CA VAL A 641 -12.24 -25.33 36.61
C VAL A 641 -13.39 -25.10 37.59
N ASP A 642 -14.04 -23.95 37.48
CA ASP A 642 -15.33 -23.66 38.09
C ASP A 642 -16.41 -23.66 37.01
N ILE A 643 -17.15 -24.77 36.95
CA ILE A 643 -18.23 -24.99 35.97
C ILE A 643 -19.49 -24.16 36.25
N VAL A 644 -19.65 -23.64 37.47
CA VAL A 644 -20.81 -22.82 37.84
C VAL A 644 -20.56 -21.37 37.42
N ALA A 645 -19.32 -20.91 37.60
CA ALA A 645 -18.91 -19.57 37.19
C ALA A 645 -18.41 -19.49 35.73
N ASN A 646 -18.33 -20.62 35.03
CA ASN A 646 -17.67 -20.76 33.72
C ASN A 646 -16.27 -20.13 33.69
N THR A 647 -15.45 -20.49 34.69
CA THR A 647 -14.08 -20.00 34.78
C THR A 647 -13.06 -21.12 34.91
N ILE A 648 -11.85 -20.87 34.43
CA ILE A 648 -10.68 -21.73 34.64
C ILE A 648 -9.58 -20.85 35.20
N THR A 649 -9.07 -21.24 36.37
CA THR A 649 -8.01 -20.51 37.07
C THR A 649 -6.72 -21.32 37.09
N ALA A 650 -5.56 -20.66 37.05
CA ALA A 650 -4.27 -21.30 37.29
C ALA A 650 -3.30 -20.32 37.96
N HIS A 651 -2.29 -20.87 38.61
CA HIS A 651 -1.18 -20.16 39.25
C HIS A 651 0.12 -20.43 38.50
N PRO A 652 0.35 -19.78 37.34
CA PRO A 652 1.52 -20.04 36.52
C PRO A 652 2.83 -19.69 37.27
N ASP A 653 3.83 -20.55 37.11
CA ASP A 653 5.19 -20.35 37.64
C ASP A 653 6.26 -20.20 36.54
N HIS A 654 5.85 -20.16 35.26
CA HIS A 654 6.72 -20.04 34.09
C HIS A 654 6.05 -19.26 32.94
N PHE A 655 6.87 -18.75 32.02
CA PHE A 655 6.44 -17.86 30.92
C PHE A 655 6.37 -18.62 29.59
N SER A 656 5.17 -18.73 29.00
CA SER A 656 4.97 -19.31 27.67
C SER A 656 3.61 -18.95 27.05
N LYS A 657 3.25 -19.53 25.90
CA LYS A 657 1.89 -19.44 25.36
C LYS A 657 0.93 -20.26 26.21
N TRP A 658 -0.24 -19.74 26.52
CA TRP A 658 -1.28 -20.46 27.28
C TRP A 658 -2.48 -20.80 26.42
N ALA A 659 -3.25 -21.83 26.78
CA ALA A 659 -4.48 -22.23 26.10
C ALA A 659 -5.42 -22.98 27.03
N VAL A 660 -6.73 -22.83 26.85
CA VAL A 660 -7.74 -23.70 27.48
C VAL A 660 -8.02 -24.89 26.57
N LEU A 661 -7.71 -26.13 26.99
CA LEU A 661 -8.00 -27.34 26.21
C LEU A 661 -8.91 -28.31 27.01
N GLY A 662 -9.80 -29.03 26.32
CA GLY A 662 -10.57 -30.17 26.86
C GLY A 662 -10.08 -31.53 26.32
N GLU A 663 -10.65 -32.64 26.81
CA GLU A 663 -10.25 -34.01 26.39
C GLU A 663 -10.35 -34.27 24.87
N THR A 664 -11.22 -33.53 24.18
CA THR A 664 -11.39 -33.59 22.72
C THR A 664 -10.48 -32.61 21.94
N ARG A 665 -9.59 -31.88 22.62
CA ARG A 665 -8.57 -30.95 22.06
C ARG A 665 -9.12 -29.86 21.12
N ARG A 666 -10.30 -29.28 21.40
CA ARG A 666 -11.02 -28.39 20.45
C ARG A 666 -11.35 -26.97 20.93
N VAL A 667 -10.84 -26.53 22.07
CA VAL A 667 -10.98 -25.15 22.52
C VAL A 667 -9.59 -24.52 22.48
N TYR A 668 -9.46 -23.30 21.98
CA TYR A 668 -8.21 -22.54 21.99
C TYR A 668 -8.53 -21.10 22.40
N LEU A 669 -8.08 -20.69 23.58
CA LEU A 669 -8.14 -19.31 24.04
C LEU A 669 -6.70 -18.88 24.37
N PRO A 670 -5.89 -18.49 23.38
CA PRO A 670 -4.52 -18.11 23.65
C PRO A 670 -4.41 -16.81 24.43
N LEU A 671 -4.03 -16.94 25.69
CA LEU A 671 -3.38 -15.84 26.40
C LEU A 671 -1.88 -15.94 26.16
N ILE A 672 -1.27 -14.93 25.54
CA ILE A 672 0.17 -14.84 25.41
C ILE A 672 0.69 -13.83 26.43
N LEU A 673 1.34 -14.34 27.48
CA LEU A 673 2.22 -13.54 28.32
C LEU A 673 3.60 -13.58 27.66
N LYS A 674 3.90 -12.59 26.81
CA LYS A 674 5.23 -12.48 26.19
C LYS A 674 6.21 -11.94 27.23
N ASN A 675 7.35 -12.62 27.37
CA ASN A 675 8.52 -12.09 28.06
C ASN A 675 8.96 -10.76 27.43
N ARG A 676 8.82 -9.67 28.17
CA ARG A 676 9.88 -8.69 28.36
C ARG A 676 10.01 -8.39 29.84
#